data_AF-A0A5C7QWP8-F1
#
_entry.id   AF-A0A5C7QWP8-F1
#
_cell.length_a   1.000
_cell.length_b   1.000
_cell.length_c   1.000
_cell.angle_alpha   90.00
_cell.angle_beta   90.00
_cell.angle_gamma   90.00
#
_symmetry.space_group_name_H-M   'P 1'
#
loop_
_entity.id
_entity.type
_entity.pdbx_description
1 polymer ?
#
loop_
_entity_poly.entity_id
_entity_poly.type
_entity_poly.pdbx_seq_one_letter_code
_entity_poly.pdbx_strand_id
1 'polypeptide(L)'
;MRIAQLHLAAFGAFTGRRLDFDAGGDALHLVFGPNEAGKSTTLRALSGFLFGIPARSDDAFLHPYESMRVGATLVLADGARLSAMRRKGNRNTLIGLDPATGAEQSDRVVSEYTLLRALGGLDEALYRQMYALDLRSLEEGSSALLRGEGELGQSLFQAPAGVAELQHLLRRLHEEAEALFSPRGQKPPLNAALRELAEQLAALRQAGVRPDAWESAERRLRESEAALAEARTQVLDARTALAAAQALARNLPLLAEHRARTARLSELDAVPVLPVDAAARRVEAQTLASAAGEAAEAARGRLDAIAAERAQLRRSPALLEHGQAIEAAFHRAAQWRDARDRLPGLEAARAAAVAALRAMLAGIAPPDAGRRGPGARACGGAVDPAPASPQVVDPDATHVRALLPAATLRARIDAQIEARARLDAQDADARRRADELDDEIAQAHAVLDAQAPAFDPVPLRAALSGLEGLADLERRLEHGRRARALAQAELERAAVGLAGVDVETLAAMHVPHAALVDEHRAAFEAIDRQVRDAERACETLRADLAARRAELRVLQATGEVVRRADVVEARARRDAEWGDLERAWQAAAASASSQAYVASVREADRLADLLHADAQRAALSEELSVRIADMASALEREDAVRAAREAQRTRRLADWNAAAAPLRAPGVMPEAARAWLEERTRLLERADAARRQ
;
A
#
# COMPACT_ATOMS: atom_id res chain seq x y z
N MET A 1 95.13 -49.33 6.24
CA MET A 1 93.73 -49.79 6.09
C MET A 1 93.47 -49.99 4.61
N ARG A 2 92.80 -51.09 4.22
CA ARG A 2 92.38 -51.36 2.83
C ARG A 2 90.89 -51.69 2.81
N ILE A 3 90.16 -51.23 1.79
CA ILE A 3 88.75 -51.61 1.60
C ILE A 3 88.74 -52.91 0.79
N ALA A 4 88.21 -53.99 1.37
CA ALA A 4 88.09 -55.28 0.68
C ALA A 4 86.76 -55.38 -0.06
N GLN A 5 85.65 -54.93 0.53
CA GLN A 5 84.33 -55.00 -0.11
C GLN A 5 83.49 -53.79 0.27
N LEU A 6 82.66 -53.29 -0.65
CA LEU A 6 81.66 -52.26 -0.41
C LEU A 6 80.27 -52.79 -0.77
N HIS A 7 79.35 -52.75 0.18
CA HIS A 7 77.96 -53.19 0.04
C HIS A 7 77.01 -51.98 0.03
N LEU A 8 76.49 -51.67 -1.15
CA LEU A 8 75.49 -50.63 -1.40
C LEU A 8 74.10 -51.25 -1.27
N ALA A 9 73.68 -51.49 -0.02
CA ALA A 9 72.42 -52.19 0.29
C ALA A 9 71.19 -51.35 -0.10
N ALA A 10 71.17 -50.08 0.29
CA ALA A 10 70.13 -49.12 -0.08
C ALA A 10 70.71 -47.68 0.00
N PHE A 11 71.31 -47.20 -1.09
CA PHE A 11 71.96 -45.89 -1.12
C PHE A 11 71.95 -45.28 -2.53
N GLY A 12 71.37 -44.09 -2.69
CA GLY A 12 71.20 -43.47 -4.01
C GLY A 12 70.38 -44.36 -4.94
N ALA A 13 70.89 -44.61 -6.15
CA ALA A 13 70.25 -45.47 -7.14
C ALA A 13 70.52 -46.98 -6.90
N PHE A 14 71.33 -47.35 -5.90
CA PHE A 14 71.74 -48.74 -5.70
C PHE A 14 70.82 -49.47 -4.72
N THR A 15 70.47 -50.71 -5.08
CA THR A 15 69.70 -51.64 -4.25
C THR A 15 70.41 -52.99 -4.23
N GLY A 16 71.01 -53.35 -3.10
CA GLY A 16 71.68 -54.65 -2.88
C GLY A 16 72.95 -54.88 -3.72
N ARG A 17 73.66 -53.83 -4.16
CA ARG A 17 74.85 -53.97 -5.02
C ARG A 17 76.11 -54.18 -4.19
N ARG A 18 76.90 -55.20 -4.51
CA ARG A 18 78.20 -55.47 -3.87
C ARG A 18 79.35 -55.21 -4.85
N LEU A 19 80.37 -54.49 -4.38
CA LEU A 19 81.63 -54.27 -5.08
C LEU A 19 82.72 -54.99 -4.30
N ASP A 20 83.34 -55.98 -4.95
CA ASP A 20 84.45 -56.73 -4.36
C ASP A 20 85.78 -56.16 -4.89
N PHE A 21 86.58 -55.65 -3.97
CA PHE A 21 87.92 -55.10 -4.24
C PHE A 21 89.03 -56.08 -3.76
N ASP A 22 88.66 -57.23 -3.19
CA ASP A 22 89.59 -58.28 -2.78
C ASP A 22 89.83 -59.30 -3.92
N ALA A 23 88.90 -59.38 -4.87
CA ALA A 23 89.02 -60.21 -6.05
C ALA A 23 90.06 -59.64 -7.05
N GLY A 24 91.20 -60.31 -7.20
CA GLY A 24 92.16 -60.07 -8.29
C GLY A 24 93.58 -59.65 -7.89
N GLY A 25 93.86 -59.33 -6.61
CA GLY A 25 95.22 -59.06 -6.11
C GLY A 25 95.86 -57.72 -6.53
N ASP A 26 95.15 -56.89 -7.30
CA ASP A 26 95.66 -55.61 -7.81
C ASP A 26 95.55 -54.46 -6.78
N ALA A 27 96.49 -53.52 -6.80
CA ALA A 27 96.52 -52.36 -5.90
C ALA A 27 95.67 -51.16 -6.38
N LEU A 28 95.21 -51.18 -7.64
CA LEU A 28 94.42 -50.11 -8.26
C LEU A 28 93.08 -50.66 -8.76
N HIS A 29 91.97 -50.06 -8.30
CA HIS A 29 90.63 -50.41 -8.73
C HIS A 29 90.01 -49.27 -9.55
N LEU A 30 89.61 -49.57 -10.79
CA LEU A 30 88.92 -48.61 -11.65
C LEU A 30 87.42 -48.90 -11.68
N VAL A 31 86.62 -48.00 -11.10
CA VAL A 31 85.15 -48.04 -11.18
C VAL A 31 84.69 -47.14 -12.33
N PHE A 32 84.28 -47.72 -13.44
CA PHE A 32 83.86 -46.99 -14.64
C PHE A 32 82.45 -47.40 -15.11
N GLY A 33 81.84 -46.55 -15.93
CA GLY A 33 80.49 -46.73 -16.46
C GLY A 33 79.99 -45.44 -17.13
N PRO A 34 78.85 -45.48 -17.84
CA PRO A 34 78.25 -44.30 -18.46
C PRO A 34 77.93 -43.20 -17.43
N ASN A 35 77.64 -41.99 -17.93
CA ASN A 35 77.15 -40.92 -17.05
C ASN A 35 75.88 -41.39 -16.31
N GLU A 36 75.70 -40.90 -15.09
CA GLU A 36 74.58 -41.25 -14.20
C GLU A 36 74.56 -42.71 -13.69
N ALA A 37 75.53 -43.55 -14.05
CA ALA A 37 75.66 -44.92 -13.53
C ALA A 37 76.02 -45.03 -12.02
N GLY A 38 76.01 -43.92 -11.28
CA GLY A 38 76.24 -43.91 -9.83
C GLY A 38 77.70 -43.91 -9.37
N LYS A 39 78.66 -43.52 -10.24
CA LYS A 39 80.10 -43.43 -9.89
C LYS A 39 80.35 -42.48 -8.71
N SER A 40 79.89 -41.23 -8.81
CA SER A 40 80.03 -40.24 -7.73
C SER A 40 79.19 -40.61 -6.50
N THR A 41 78.04 -41.27 -6.70
CA THR A 41 77.20 -41.81 -5.62
C THR A 41 77.95 -42.89 -4.83
N THR A 42 78.76 -43.73 -5.49
CA THR A 42 79.58 -44.76 -4.84
C THR A 42 80.63 -44.13 -3.92
N LEU A 43 81.30 -43.06 -4.37
CA LEU A 43 82.26 -42.32 -3.55
C LEU A 43 81.57 -41.68 -2.33
N ARG A 44 80.38 -41.07 -2.51
CA ARG A 44 79.58 -40.53 -1.40
C ARG A 44 79.12 -41.61 -0.43
N ALA A 45 78.75 -42.79 -0.92
CA ALA A 45 78.37 -43.93 -0.08
C ALA A 45 79.56 -44.43 0.75
N LEU A 46 80.76 -44.47 0.16
CA LEU A 46 81.99 -44.82 0.88
C LEU A 46 82.30 -43.81 1.99
N SER A 47 82.27 -42.50 1.68
CA SER A 47 82.43 -41.45 2.70
C SER A 47 81.34 -41.56 3.78
N GLY A 48 80.11 -41.84 3.38
CA GLY A 48 78.99 -42.07 4.28
C GLY A 48 79.19 -43.26 5.21
N PHE A 49 79.81 -44.34 4.74
CA PHE A 49 80.20 -45.47 5.59
C PHE A 49 81.30 -45.09 6.58
N LEU A 50 82.35 -44.40 6.14
CA LEU A 50 83.51 -44.04 6.96
C LEU A 50 83.15 -43.02 8.05
N PHE A 51 82.45 -41.94 7.70
CA PHE A 51 82.23 -40.78 8.58
C PHE A 51 80.78 -40.57 9.01
N GLY A 52 79.83 -41.29 8.41
CA GLY A 52 78.40 -41.14 8.69
C GLY A 52 77.62 -40.58 7.51
N ILE A 53 76.36 -40.97 7.38
CA ILE A 53 75.47 -40.45 6.35
C ILE A 53 74.92 -39.09 6.83
N PRO A 54 75.12 -37.98 6.09
CA PRO A 54 74.68 -36.65 6.51
C PRO A 54 73.17 -36.58 6.80
N ALA A 55 72.76 -35.77 7.77
CA ALA A 55 71.36 -35.62 8.18
C ALA A 55 70.44 -35.26 7.01
N ARG A 56 70.87 -34.34 6.14
CA ARG A 56 70.28 -34.06 4.83
C ARG A 56 71.17 -34.68 3.76
N SER A 57 70.66 -35.65 3.00
CA SER A 57 71.43 -36.33 1.96
C SER A 57 70.59 -36.39 0.70
N ASP A 58 71.17 -35.89 -0.40
CA ASP A 58 70.50 -35.87 -1.71
C ASP A 58 70.45 -37.27 -2.35
N ASP A 59 71.06 -38.29 -1.73
CA ASP A 59 71.08 -39.68 -2.18
C ASP A 59 69.88 -40.51 -1.65
N ALA A 60 68.85 -39.87 -1.10
CA ALA A 60 67.63 -40.51 -0.57
C ALA A 60 66.44 -40.48 -1.55
N PHE A 61 66.71 -40.38 -2.86
CA PHE A 61 65.66 -40.26 -3.88
C PHE A 61 64.93 -41.58 -4.20
N LEU A 62 65.61 -42.72 -4.15
CA LEU A 62 65.01 -44.04 -4.36
C LEU A 62 64.64 -44.73 -3.05
N HIS A 63 65.47 -44.54 -2.02
CA HIS A 63 65.34 -45.18 -0.70
C HIS A 63 65.06 -44.11 0.37
N PRO A 64 63.93 -44.17 1.10
CA PRO A 64 63.65 -43.26 2.21
C PRO A 64 64.76 -43.26 3.25
N TYR A 65 64.96 -42.14 3.95
CA TYR A 65 66.07 -41.97 4.90
C TYR A 65 66.22 -43.11 5.92
N GLU A 66 65.13 -43.67 6.43
CA GLU A 66 65.13 -44.75 7.42
C GLU A 66 65.69 -46.08 6.87
N SER A 67 65.53 -46.29 5.57
CA SER A 67 65.96 -47.49 4.85
C SER A 67 67.39 -47.40 4.31
N MET A 68 68.04 -46.24 4.39
CA MET A 68 69.38 -46.07 3.81
C MET A 68 70.44 -46.90 4.54
N ARG A 69 71.14 -47.76 3.80
CA ARG A 69 72.14 -48.70 4.32
C ARG A 69 73.34 -48.78 3.39
N VAL A 70 74.53 -48.60 3.94
CA VAL A 70 75.81 -48.82 3.25
C VAL A 70 76.77 -49.58 4.17
N GLY A 71 77.35 -50.66 3.69
CA GLY A 71 78.28 -51.48 4.47
C GLY A 71 79.62 -51.62 3.78
N ALA A 72 80.66 -51.93 4.53
CA ALA A 72 81.95 -52.28 3.95
C ALA A 72 82.69 -53.28 4.83
N THR A 73 83.59 -54.02 4.18
CA THR A 73 84.59 -54.85 4.84
C THR A 73 85.95 -54.19 4.66
N LEU A 74 86.59 -53.81 5.76
CA LEU A 74 87.91 -53.20 5.80
C LEU A 74 88.94 -54.21 6.31
N VAL A 75 90.13 -54.21 5.73
CA VAL A 75 91.31 -54.92 6.24
C VAL A 75 92.20 -53.91 6.96
N LEU A 76 92.41 -54.15 8.25
CA LEU A 76 93.21 -53.30 9.12
C LEU A 76 94.71 -53.59 8.96
N ALA A 77 95.56 -52.72 9.52
CA ALA A 77 97.02 -52.84 9.40
C ALA A 77 97.58 -54.11 10.08
N ASP A 78 96.86 -54.66 11.07
CA ASP A 78 97.18 -55.92 11.76
C ASP A 78 96.62 -57.16 11.05
N GLY A 79 96.00 -56.99 9.87
CA GLY A 79 95.38 -58.07 9.09
C GLY A 79 93.97 -58.44 9.53
N ALA A 80 93.43 -57.86 10.60
CA ALA A 80 92.06 -58.11 11.03
C ALA A 80 91.04 -57.55 10.02
N ARG A 81 89.90 -58.24 9.85
CA ARG A 81 88.78 -57.79 9.00
C ARG A 81 87.68 -57.16 9.85
N LEU A 82 87.31 -55.92 9.52
CA LEU A 82 86.19 -55.19 10.09
C LEU A 82 85.06 -55.13 9.06
N SER A 83 84.02 -55.95 9.25
CA SER A 83 82.81 -55.94 8.41
C SER A 83 81.66 -55.29 9.17
N ALA A 84 81.17 -54.16 8.66
CA ALA A 84 80.06 -53.43 9.27
C ALA A 84 79.09 -52.90 8.22
N MET A 85 77.83 -52.72 8.63
CA MET A 85 76.78 -52.01 7.90
C MET A 85 76.46 -50.72 8.66
N ARG A 86 76.39 -49.61 7.94
CA ARG A 86 75.97 -48.32 8.49
C ARG A 86 74.55 -47.99 8.07
N ARG A 87 73.71 -47.71 9.08
CA ARG A 87 72.38 -47.13 8.92
C ARG A 87 72.38 -45.62 9.09
N LYS A 88 71.49 -44.93 8.39
CA LYS A 88 71.25 -43.51 8.62
C LYS A 88 70.59 -43.30 9.99
N GLY A 89 71.16 -42.40 10.79
CA GLY A 89 70.70 -42.07 12.14
C GLY A 89 71.76 -41.26 12.89
N ASN A 90 71.42 -40.82 14.11
CA ASN A 90 72.32 -39.97 14.91
C ASN A 90 73.08 -40.75 16.02
N ARG A 91 72.66 -41.97 16.36
CA ARG A 91 73.27 -42.81 17.41
C ARG A 91 73.26 -44.28 17.01
N ASN A 92 74.28 -45.03 17.42
CA ASN A 92 74.42 -46.48 17.18
C ASN A 92 74.15 -46.87 15.71
N THR A 93 74.87 -46.24 14.79
CA THR A 93 74.64 -46.36 13.35
C THR A 93 75.41 -47.49 12.69
N LEU A 94 76.40 -48.10 13.36
CA LEU A 94 77.20 -49.21 12.85
C LEU A 94 76.77 -50.53 13.48
N ILE A 95 76.42 -51.52 12.65
CA ILE A 95 76.06 -52.88 13.05
C ILE A 95 76.92 -53.89 12.28
N GLY A 96 77.00 -55.11 12.76
CA GLY A 96 77.77 -56.18 12.14
C GLY A 96 77.21 -56.52 10.76
N LEU A 97 78.12 -56.86 9.85
CA LEU A 97 77.80 -57.32 8.49
C LEU A 97 78.40 -58.71 8.28
N ASP A 98 77.62 -59.65 7.78
CA ASP A 98 78.17 -60.90 7.24
C ASP A 98 78.80 -60.62 5.86
N PRO A 99 80.13 -60.73 5.70
CA PRO A 99 80.79 -60.46 4.42
C PRO A 99 80.38 -61.43 3.30
N ALA A 100 79.95 -62.67 3.62
CA ALA A 100 79.60 -63.66 2.58
C ALA A 100 78.20 -63.41 1.99
N THR A 101 77.22 -63.14 2.84
CA THR A 101 75.82 -62.96 2.44
C THR A 101 75.43 -61.50 2.23
N GLY A 102 76.15 -60.56 2.86
CA GLY A 102 75.79 -59.15 2.90
C GLY A 102 74.65 -58.83 3.88
N ALA A 103 74.22 -59.82 4.69
CA ALA A 103 73.12 -59.65 5.64
C ALA A 103 73.53 -58.88 6.90
N GLU A 104 72.60 -58.07 7.42
CA GLU A 104 72.77 -57.31 8.66
C GLU A 104 72.73 -58.25 9.88
N GLN A 105 73.72 -58.13 10.76
CA GLN A 105 73.77 -58.81 12.06
C GLN A 105 73.39 -57.81 13.16
N SER A 106 72.10 -57.48 13.25
CA SER A 106 71.58 -56.44 14.16
C SER A 106 71.90 -56.67 15.64
N ASP A 107 72.14 -57.93 16.04
CA ASP A 107 72.50 -58.30 17.42
C ASP A 107 73.96 -57.97 17.77
N ARG A 108 74.78 -57.58 16.79
CA ARG A 108 76.20 -57.24 16.95
C ARG A 108 76.42 -55.77 16.60
N VAL A 109 76.45 -54.89 17.60
CA VAL A 109 76.77 -53.47 17.39
C VAL A 109 78.28 -53.29 17.25
N VAL A 110 78.71 -52.53 16.24
CA VAL A 110 80.12 -52.17 16.04
C VAL A 110 80.35 -50.78 16.61
N SER A 111 81.33 -50.63 17.50
CA SER A 111 81.67 -49.34 18.09
C SER A 111 82.25 -48.39 17.05
N GLU A 112 81.79 -47.14 17.04
CA GLU A 112 82.33 -46.11 16.15
C GLU A 112 83.82 -45.82 16.45
N TYR A 113 84.23 -45.98 17.71
CA TYR A 113 85.64 -45.88 18.12
C TYR A 113 86.54 -46.89 17.39
N THR A 114 86.03 -48.08 17.09
CA THR A 114 86.77 -49.11 16.34
C THR A 114 87.04 -48.66 14.90
N LEU A 115 86.08 -47.98 14.27
CA LEU A 115 86.23 -47.43 12.91
C LEU A 115 87.14 -46.19 12.90
N LEU A 116 86.99 -45.28 13.88
CA LEU A 116 87.87 -44.11 14.00
C LEU A 116 89.33 -44.48 14.24
N ARG A 117 89.60 -45.53 15.04
CA ARG A 117 90.95 -46.07 15.22
C ARG A 117 91.50 -46.66 13.92
N ALA A 118 90.67 -47.32 13.11
CA ALA A 118 91.06 -47.83 11.80
C ALA A 118 91.42 -46.72 10.80
N LEU A 119 90.78 -45.54 10.95
CA LEU A 119 91.04 -44.34 10.16
C LEU A 119 92.22 -43.49 10.65
N GLY A 120 92.84 -43.86 11.78
CA GLY A 120 94.01 -43.14 12.31
C GLY A 120 93.71 -41.72 12.81
N GLY A 121 92.45 -41.41 13.17
CA GLY A 121 92.04 -40.09 13.63
C GLY A 121 91.77 -39.06 12.51
N LEU A 122 91.71 -39.49 11.25
CA LEU A 122 91.25 -38.66 10.14
C LEU A 122 89.79 -38.23 10.36
N ASP A 123 89.50 -36.94 10.19
CA ASP A 123 88.14 -36.42 10.11
C ASP A 123 87.65 -36.36 8.65
N GLU A 124 86.35 -36.10 8.48
CA GLU A 124 85.74 -36.09 7.14
C GLU A 124 86.29 -34.95 6.26
N ALA A 125 86.56 -33.79 6.84
CA ALA A 125 87.03 -32.61 6.11
C ALA A 125 88.43 -32.84 5.54
N LEU A 126 89.35 -33.35 6.36
CA LEU A 126 90.71 -33.69 5.94
C LEU A 126 90.72 -34.86 4.96
N TYR A 127 89.87 -35.87 5.16
CA TYR A 127 89.72 -36.97 4.20
C TYR A 127 89.31 -36.48 2.82
N ARG A 128 88.31 -35.58 2.73
CA ARG A 128 87.87 -35.02 1.45
C ARG A 128 88.96 -34.16 0.80
N GLN A 129 89.65 -33.34 1.58
CA GLN A 129 90.68 -32.45 1.05
C GLN A 129 91.91 -33.20 0.51
N MET A 130 92.35 -34.26 1.17
CA MET A 130 93.60 -34.95 0.82
C MET A 130 93.44 -36.27 0.07
N TYR A 131 92.33 -36.98 0.27
CA TYR A 131 92.17 -38.38 -0.18
C TYR A 131 90.94 -38.62 -1.06
N ALA A 132 90.03 -37.65 -1.24
CA ALA A 132 88.88 -37.76 -2.13
C ALA A 132 88.73 -36.52 -3.01
N LEU A 133 89.41 -36.53 -4.17
CA LEU A 133 89.25 -35.49 -5.17
C LEU A 133 87.96 -35.68 -5.98
N ASP A 134 87.14 -34.63 -6.05
CA ASP A 134 86.03 -34.51 -6.99
C ASP A 134 86.10 -33.20 -7.80
N LEU A 135 85.30 -33.13 -8.87
CA LEU A 135 85.30 -31.97 -9.78
C LEU A 135 84.94 -30.67 -9.05
N ARG A 136 83.99 -30.73 -8.11
CA ARG A 136 83.53 -29.56 -7.37
C ARG A 136 84.62 -29.01 -6.44
N SER A 137 85.36 -29.89 -5.78
CA SER A 137 86.50 -29.52 -4.93
C SER A 137 87.62 -28.85 -5.73
N LEU A 138 87.85 -29.31 -6.98
CA LEU A 138 88.78 -28.69 -7.92
C LEU A 138 88.32 -27.28 -8.36
N GLU A 139 87.05 -27.12 -8.68
CA GLU A 139 86.45 -25.83 -9.06
C GLU A 139 86.46 -24.82 -7.90
N GLU A 140 86.11 -25.26 -6.69
CA GLU A 140 86.13 -24.44 -5.47
C GLU A 140 87.57 -24.01 -5.12
N GLY A 141 88.54 -24.92 -5.23
CA GLY A 141 89.97 -24.61 -5.06
C GLY A 141 90.49 -23.62 -6.11
N SER A 142 90.13 -23.79 -7.39
CA SER A 142 90.48 -22.86 -8.46
C SER A 142 89.87 -21.47 -8.24
N SER A 143 88.64 -21.42 -7.74
CA SER A 143 87.94 -20.17 -7.45
C SER A 143 88.52 -19.43 -6.26
N ALA A 144 89.02 -20.14 -5.25
CA ALA A 144 89.73 -19.54 -4.12
C ALA A 144 91.08 -18.92 -4.55
N LEU A 145 91.80 -19.58 -5.46
CA LEU A 145 93.04 -19.04 -6.04
C LEU A 145 92.80 -17.76 -6.85
N LEU A 146 91.72 -17.71 -7.64
CA LEU A 146 91.36 -16.53 -8.44
C LEU A 146 90.90 -15.34 -7.59
N ARG A 147 90.34 -15.58 -6.41
CA ARG A 147 89.91 -14.54 -5.47
C ARG A 147 91.05 -13.97 -4.62
N GLY A 148 92.24 -14.57 -4.65
CA GLY A 148 93.38 -14.10 -3.86
C GLY A 148 93.18 -14.26 -2.34
N GLU A 149 92.22 -15.09 -1.92
CA GLU A 149 91.95 -15.36 -0.51
C GLU A 149 92.83 -16.53 -0.03
N GLY A 150 93.74 -16.23 0.91
CA GLY A 150 94.64 -17.21 1.54
C GLY A 150 96.12 -16.83 1.41
N GLU A 151 96.93 -17.21 2.40
CA GLU A 151 98.38 -16.90 2.50
C GLU A 151 99.18 -17.33 1.26
N LEU A 152 98.70 -18.34 0.51
CA LEU A 152 99.33 -18.83 -0.73
C LEU A 152 99.10 -17.92 -1.95
N GLY A 153 97.94 -17.25 -2.04
CA GLY A 153 97.63 -16.35 -3.17
C GLY A 153 98.40 -15.03 -3.09
N GLN A 154 98.68 -14.56 -1.87
CA GLN A 154 99.44 -13.33 -1.64
C GLN A 154 100.94 -13.48 -1.96
N SER A 155 101.50 -14.69 -1.76
CA SER A 155 102.91 -14.96 -2.04
C SER A 155 103.23 -15.09 -3.53
N LEU A 156 102.26 -15.46 -4.38
CA LEU A 156 102.53 -15.75 -5.80
C LEU A 156 102.56 -14.50 -6.70
N PHE A 157 102.01 -13.37 -6.24
CA PHE A 157 101.83 -12.13 -7.03
C PHE A 157 102.75 -10.96 -6.64
N GLN A 158 103.71 -11.16 -5.73
CA GLN A 158 104.68 -10.12 -5.33
C GLN A 158 106.06 -10.27 -6.01
N ALA A 159 106.20 -9.85 -7.27
CA ALA A 159 107.46 -9.39 -7.94
C ALA A 159 107.16 -8.94 -9.41
N PRO A 160 107.90 -8.00 -10.04
CA PRO A 160 107.68 -6.56 -9.92
C PRO A 160 107.48 -5.84 -11.28
N ALA A 161 106.47 -4.96 -11.37
CA ALA A 161 106.47 -3.67 -12.10
C ALA A 161 105.04 -3.09 -12.16
N GLY A 162 104.80 -1.92 -11.55
CA GLY A 162 103.59 -1.10 -11.81
C GLY A 162 102.32 -1.37 -10.99
N VAL A 163 102.27 -2.42 -10.17
CA VAL A 163 101.03 -2.83 -9.46
C VAL A 163 100.62 -1.89 -8.31
N ALA A 164 101.55 -1.10 -7.75
CA ALA A 164 101.23 -0.15 -6.67
C ALA A 164 100.25 0.96 -7.14
N GLU A 165 100.45 1.49 -8.34
CA GLU A 165 99.55 2.51 -8.93
C GLU A 165 98.17 1.93 -9.26
N LEU A 166 98.13 0.68 -9.73
CA LEU A 166 96.88 -0.04 -9.97
C LEU A 166 96.12 -0.31 -8.66
N GLN A 167 96.82 -0.66 -7.58
CA GLN A 167 96.21 -0.81 -6.25
C GLN A 167 95.67 0.52 -5.71
N HIS A 168 96.33 1.65 -5.97
CA HIS A 168 95.80 2.97 -5.62
C HIS A 168 94.58 3.36 -6.45
N LEU A 169 94.57 3.07 -7.76
CA LEU A 169 93.41 3.29 -8.62
C LEU A 169 92.22 2.41 -8.21
N LEU A 170 92.44 1.12 -7.96
CA LEU A 170 91.41 0.19 -7.50
C LEU A 170 90.82 0.61 -6.16
N ARG A 171 91.66 1.08 -5.21
CA ARG A 171 91.19 1.58 -3.92
C ARG A 171 90.32 2.82 -4.06
N ARG A 172 90.73 3.77 -4.89
CA ARG A 172 89.94 4.98 -5.16
C ARG A 172 88.62 4.66 -5.87
N LEU A 173 88.63 3.79 -6.86
CA LEU A 173 87.40 3.32 -7.51
C LEU A 173 86.49 2.57 -6.52
N HIS A 174 87.06 1.85 -5.56
CA HIS A 174 86.30 1.19 -4.51
C HIS A 174 85.71 2.20 -3.51
N GLU A 175 86.44 3.24 -3.13
CA GLU A 175 85.95 4.34 -2.29
C GLU A 175 84.83 5.14 -2.97
N GLU A 176 84.99 5.43 -4.27
CA GLU A 176 83.94 6.08 -5.09
C GLU A 176 82.70 5.19 -5.22
N ALA A 177 82.90 3.89 -5.43
CA ALA A 177 81.80 2.92 -5.48
C ALA A 177 81.05 2.84 -4.14
N GLU A 178 81.76 2.70 -3.01
CA GLU A 178 81.15 2.66 -1.66
C GLU A 178 80.47 3.99 -1.28
N ALA A 179 80.99 5.13 -1.75
CA ALA A 179 80.37 6.44 -1.56
C ALA A 179 79.04 6.58 -2.31
N LEU A 180 78.92 5.96 -3.49
CA LEU A 180 77.71 5.98 -4.32
C LEU A 180 76.69 4.92 -3.92
N PHE A 181 77.17 3.72 -3.60
CA PHE A 181 76.36 2.56 -3.24
C PHE A 181 77.12 1.63 -2.30
N SER A 182 76.48 1.26 -1.20
CA SER A 182 77.03 0.24 -0.31
C SER A 182 75.97 -0.84 -0.07
N PRO A 183 76.32 -2.13 -0.17
CA PRO A 183 75.36 -3.24 0.01
C PRO A 183 74.63 -3.22 1.35
N ARG A 184 75.24 -2.62 2.38
CA ARG A 184 74.68 -2.48 3.73
C ARG A 184 74.53 -1.03 4.17
N GLY A 185 74.91 -0.06 3.34
CA GLY A 185 74.84 1.36 3.66
C GLY A 185 73.47 1.94 3.38
N GLN A 186 72.94 2.74 4.31
CA GLN A 186 71.69 3.47 4.09
C GLN A 186 71.92 4.87 3.50
N LYS A 187 73.03 5.52 3.85
CA LYS A 187 73.32 6.92 3.49
C LYS A 187 73.75 7.19 2.04
N PRO A 188 74.36 6.25 1.28
CA PRO A 188 74.78 6.54 -0.08
C PRO A 188 73.59 6.97 -0.98
N PRO A 189 73.82 7.88 -1.93
CA PRO A 189 72.76 8.51 -2.72
C PRO A 189 71.93 7.50 -3.51
N LEU A 190 72.53 6.41 -4.01
CA LEU A 190 71.79 5.38 -4.74
C LEU A 190 70.88 4.55 -3.82
N ASN A 191 71.33 4.21 -2.61
CA ASN A 191 70.53 3.51 -1.61
C ASN A 191 69.36 4.37 -1.10
N ALA A 192 69.54 5.70 -1.02
CA ALA A 192 68.47 6.63 -0.68
C ALA A 192 67.41 6.70 -1.79
N ALA A 193 67.83 6.85 -3.05
CA ALA A 193 66.93 6.90 -4.21
C ALA A 193 66.15 5.58 -4.40
N LEU A 194 66.79 4.43 -4.17
CA LEU A 194 66.10 3.13 -4.23
C LEU A 194 65.04 2.96 -3.14
N ARG A 195 65.28 3.50 -1.93
CA ARG A 195 64.28 3.52 -0.87
C ARG A 195 63.11 4.43 -1.21
N GLU A 196 63.40 5.64 -1.69
CA GLU A 196 62.36 6.58 -2.12
C GLU A 196 61.50 5.98 -3.23
N LEU A 197 62.11 5.33 -4.24
CA LEU A 197 61.38 4.60 -5.28
C LEU A 197 60.50 3.49 -4.70
N ALA A 198 61.02 2.71 -3.75
CA ALA A 198 60.26 1.63 -3.11
C ALA A 198 59.07 2.18 -2.30
N GLU A 199 59.25 3.31 -1.59
CA GLU A 199 58.20 4.01 -0.86
C GLU A 199 57.13 4.56 -1.80
N GLN A 200 57.52 5.22 -2.89
CA GLN A 200 56.59 5.73 -3.90
C GLN A 200 55.82 4.61 -4.60
N LEU A 201 56.47 3.47 -4.91
CA LEU A 201 55.80 2.29 -5.45
C LEU A 201 54.88 1.61 -4.44
N ALA A 202 55.15 1.71 -3.14
CA ALA A 202 54.26 1.25 -2.09
C ALA A 202 53.05 2.19 -1.94
N ALA A 203 53.26 3.50 -1.98
CA ALA A 203 52.21 4.51 -1.95
C ALA A 203 51.26 4.38 -3.16
N LEU A 204 51.80 4.15 -4.37
CA LEU A 204 51.01 3.89 -5.58
C LEU A 204 50.13 2.64 -5.43
N ARG A 205 50.70 1.55 -4.87
CA ARG A 205 49.95 0.31 -4.62
C ARG A 205 48.87 0.46 -3.56
N GLN A 206 49.06 1.33 -2.57
CA GLN A 206 48.05 1.62 -1.54
C GLN A 206 46.97 2.58 -2.03
N ALA A 207 47.31 3.54 -2.89
CA ALA A 207 46.36 4.47 -3.48
C ALA A 207 45.49 3.82 -4.58
N GLY A 208 46.01 2.77 -5.23
CA GLY A 208 45.27 2.00 -6.23
C GLY A 208 44.20 1.10 -5.61
N VAL A 209 42.95 1.24 -6.07
CA VAL A 209 41.89 0.28 -5.75
C VAL A 209 42.22 -1.03 -6.45
N ARG A 210 42.37 -2.11 -5.68
CA ARG A 210 42.62 -3.41 -6.26
C ARG A 210 41.40 -3.88 -7.08
N PRO A 211 41.60 -4.43 -8.28
CA PRO A 211 40.49 -4.87 -9.14
C PRO A 211 39.50 -5.83 -8.46
N ASP A 212 40.00 -6.73 -7.62
CA ASP A 212 39.18 -7.67 -6.84
C ASP A 212 38.32 -6.99 -5.78
N ALA A 213 38.83 -5.93 -5.15
CA ALA A 213 38.05 -5.15 -4.18
C ALA A 213 36.94 -4.34 -4.87
N TRP A 214 37.22 -3.77 -6.04
CA TRP A 214 36.23 -3.10 -6.88
C TRP A 214 35.14 -4.07 -7.34
N GLU A 215 35.51 -5.21 -7.91
CA GLU A 215 34.58 -6.20 -8.46
C GLU A 215 33.70 -6.84 -7.36
N SER A 216 34.26 -7.03 -6.16
CA SER A 216 33.51 -7.39 -4.95
C SER A 216 32.48 -6.31 -4.57
N ALA A 217 32.89 -5.05 -4.53
CA ALA A 217 32.01 -3.94 -4.17
C ALA A 217 30.90 -3.73 -5.20
N GLU A 218 31.21 -3.86 -6.48
CA GLU A 218 30.25 -3.73 -7.58
C GLU A 218 29.22 -4.87 -7.58
N ARG A 219 29.66 -6.11 -7.33
CA ARG A 219 28.75 -7.25 -7.15
C ARG A 219 27.82 -7.05 -5.94
N ARG A 220 28.36 -6.62 -4.80
CA ARG A 220 27.55 -6.31 -3.61
C ARG A 220 26.53 -5.20 -3.87
N LEU A 221 26.91 -4.17 -4.64
CA LEU A 221 25.99 -3.11 -5.05
C LEU A 221 24.85 -3.69 -5.87
N ARG A 222 25.14 -4.45 -6.94
CA ARG A 222 24.12 -5.09 -7.79
C ARG A 222 23.20 -6.02 -7.01
N GLU A 223 23.74 -6.83 -6.12
CA GLU A 223 22.95 -7.71 -5.24
C GLU A 223 22.03 -6.90 -4.30
N SER A 224 22.53 -5.81 -3.72
CA SER A 224 21.74 -4.94 -2.86
C SER A 224 20.66 -4.16 -3.62
N GLU A 225 20.93 -3.74 -4.85
CA GLU A 225 19.96 -3.07 -5.73
C GLU A 225 18.85 -4.03 -6.17
N ALA A 226 19.20 -5.27 -6.51
CA ALA A 226 18.23 -6.32 -6.83
C ALA A 226 17.34 -6.64 -5.61
N ALA A 227 17.93 -6.82 -4.43
CA ALA A 227 17.18 -7.06 -3.19
C ALA A 227 16.27 -5.88 -2.83
N LEU A 228 16.72 -4.64 -3.04
CA LEU A 228 15.90 -3.44 -2.83
C LEU A 228 14.73 -3.38 -3.81
N ALA A 229 14.95 -3.70 -5.08
CA ALA A 229 13.89 -3.73 -6.09
C ALA A 229 12.83 -4.79 -5.75
N GLU A 230 13.24 -5.99 -5.34
CA GLU A 230 12.33 -7.05 -4.92
C GLU A 230 11.52 -6.65 -3.68
N ALA A 231 12.18 -6.11 -2.65
CA ALA A 231 11.50 -5.64 -1.44
C ALA A 231 10.49 -4.51 -1.74
N ARG A 232 10.79 -3.62 -2.69
CA ARG A 232 9.85 -2.56 -3.14
C ARG A 232 8.61 -3.15 -3.78
N THR A 233 8.77 -4.17 -4.64
CA THR A 233 7.63 -4.88 -5.25
C THR A 233 6.78 -5.56 -4.18
N GLN A 234 7.39 -6.29 -3.25
CA GLN A 234 6.68 -6.95 -2.16
C GLN A 234 5.89 -5.96 -1.28
N VAL A 235 6.44 -4.76 -1.01
CA VAL A 235 5.73 -3.71 -0.27
C VAL A 235 4.52 -3.17 -1.05
N LEU A 236 4.65 -2.99 -2.38
CA LEU A 236 3.55 -2.57 -3.24
C LEU A 236 2.42 -3.62 -3.26
N ASP A 237 2.76 -4.89 -3.40
CA ASP A 237 1.81 -6.00 -3.40
C ASP A 237 1.11 -6.14 -2.04
N ALA A 238 1.87 -6.06 -0.94
CA ALA A 238 1.30 -6.09 0.40
C ALA A 238 0.37 -4.91 0.67
N ARG A 239 0.70 -3.70 0.18
CA ARG A 239 -0.15 -2.51 0.32
C ARG A 239 -1.44 -2.61 -0.48
N THR A 240 -1.38 -3.12 -1.71
CA THR A 240 -2.57 -3.33 -2.54
C THR A 240 -3.47 -4.40 -1.94
N ALA A 241 -2.91 -5.52 -1.48
CA ALA A 241 -3.66 -6.56 -0.76
C ALA A 241 -4.31 -6.02 0.52
N LEU A 242 -3.57 -5.22 1.31
CA LEU A 242 -4.10 -4.59 2.52
C LEU A 242 -5.23 -3.61 2.19
N ALA A 243 -5.06 -2.76 1.18
CA ALA A 243 -6.08 -1.81 0.76
C ALA A 243 -7.37 -2.53 0.31
N ALA A 244 -7.24 -3.63 -0.44
CA ALA A 244 -8.36 -4.46 -0.87
C ALA A 244 -9.07 -5.13 0.33
N ALA A 245 -8.30 -5.75 1.23
CA ALA A 245 -8.85 -6.40 2.42
C ALA A 245 -9.56 -5.41 3.35
N GLN A 246 -8.97 -4.22 3.55
CA GLN A 246 -9.60 -3.16 4.33
C GLN A 246 -10.84 -2.61 3.63
N ALA A 247 -10.84 -2.44 2.31
CA ALA A 247 -12.04 -2.03 1.57
C ALA A 247 -13.17 -3.05 1.74
N LEU A 248 -12.85 -4.34 1.66
CA LEU A 248 -13.82 -5.42 1.86
C LEU A 248 -14.36 -5.44 3.29
N ALA A 249 -13.48 -5.37 4.29
CA ALA A 249 -13.86 -5.33 5.70
C ALA A 249 -14.71 -4.10 6.05
N ARG A 250 -14.40 -2.93 5.46
CA ARG A 250 -15.18 -1.70 5.64
C ARG A 250 -16.56 -1.78 5.02
N ASN A 251 -16.70 -2.44 3.86
CA ASN A 251 -17.96 -2.50 3.12
C ASN A 251 -18.84 -3.68 3.52
N LEU A 252 -18.29 -4.70 4.18
CA LEU A 252 -19.04 -5.88 4.63
C LEU A 252 -20.28 -5.54 5.48
N PRO A 253 -20.19 -4.63 6.48
CA PRO A 253 -21.34 -4.24 7.30
C PRO A 253 -22.41 -3.53 6.47
N LEU A 254 -22.01 -2.65 5.55
CA LEU A 254 -22.94 -1.92 4.66
C LEU A 254 -23.64 -2.88 3.69
N LEU A 255 -22.94 -3.90 3.20
CA LEU A 255 -23.53 -4.96 2.37
C LEU A 255 -24.53 -5.81 3.17
N ALA A 256 -24.23 -6.11 4.43
CA ALA A 256 -25.16 -6.79 5.32
C ALA A 256 -26.41 -5.93 5.62
N GLU A 257 -26.21 -4.64 5.90
CA GLU A 257 -27.28 -3.67 6.13
C GLU A 257 -28.14 -3.47 4.87
N HIS A 258 -27.53 -3.35 3.69
CA HIS A 258 -28.23 -3.29 2.42
C HIS A 258 -29.09 -4.55 2.24
N ARG A 259 -28.52 -5.75 2.39
CA ARG A 259 -29.27 -7.00 2.28
C ARG A 259 -30.44 -7.07 3.27
N ALA A 260 -30.23 -6.67 4.52
CA ALA A 260 -31.28 -6.64 5.54
C ALA A 260 -32.40 -5.64 5.18
N ARG A 261 -32.04 -4.45 4.69
CA ARG A 261 -33.00 -3.44 4.24
C ARG A 261 -33.75 -3.85 2.98
N THR A 262 -33.08 -4.48 2.01
CA THR A 262 -33.72 -5.00 0.80
C THR A 262 -34.68 -6.13 1.13
N ALA A 263 -34.31 -7.05 2.04
CA ALA A 263 -35.22 -8.09 2.52
C ALA A 263 -36.45 -7.47 3.21
N ARG A 264 -36.25 -6.49 4.09
CA ARG A 264 -37.34 -5.77 4.75
C ARG A 264 -38.21 -4.95 3.79
N LEU A 265 -37.63 -4.44 2.71
CA LEU A 265 -38.39 -3.78 1.64
C LEU A 265 -39.25 -4.80 0.88
N SER A 266 -38.71 -5.98 0.56
CA SER A 266 -39.49 -7.04 -0.09
C SER A 266 -40.63 -7.58 0.78
N GLU A 267 -40.49 -7.56 2.11
CA GLU A 267 -41.61 -7.83 3.04
C GLU A 267 -42.74 -6.79 2.94
N LEU A 268 -42.42 -5.57 2.48
CA LEU A 268 -43.34 -4.45 2.32
C LEU A 268 -43.88 -4.28 0.90
N ASP A 269 -43.43 -5.07 -0.08
CA ASP A 269 -43.95 -5.05 -1.46
C ASP A 269 -45.44 -5.42 -1.53
N ALA A 270 -45.96 -6.09 -0.50
CA ALA A 270 -47.38 -6.40 -0.36
C ALA A 270 -48.24 -5.20 0.08
N VAL A 271 -47.66 -4.02 0.31
CA VAL A 271 -48.43 -2.81 0.69
C VAL A 271 -49.09 -2.21 -0.57
N PRO A 272 -50.43 -2.17 -0.63
CA PRO A 272 -51.11 -1.57 -1.76
C PRO A 272 -50.82 -0.07 -1.81
N VAL A 273 -50.25 0.39 -2.93
CA VAL A 273 -50.08 1.82 -3.20
C VAL A 273 -51.47 2.44 -3.30
N LEU A 274 -51.78 3.38 -2.40
CA LEU A 274 -53.05 4.07 -2.42
C LEU A 274 -53.16 4.93 -3.70
N PRO A 275 -54.30 4.85 -4.41
CA PRO A 275 -54.60 5.76 -5.51
C PRO A 275 -54.49 7.23 -5.10
N VAL A 276 -54.13 8.09 -6.05
CA VAL A 276 -53.94 9.54 -5.81
C VAL A 276 -55.21 10.20 -5.24
N ASP A 277 -56.39 9.66 -5.54
CA ASP A 277 -57.70 10.11 -5.08
C ASP A 277 -58.17 9.47 -3.76
N ALA A 278 -57.36 8.62 -3.11
CA ALA A 278 -57.75 7.93 -1.87
C ALA A 278 -58.16 8.89 -0.75
N ALA A 279 -57.52 10.06 -0.66
CA ALA A 279 -57.90 11.09 0.30
C ALA A 279 -59.30 11.67 0.02
N ALA A 280 -59.62 11.92 -1.25
CA ALA A 280 -60.92 12.43 -1.66
C ALA A 280 -62.03 11.39 -1.42
N ARG A 281 -61.79 10.13 -1.83
CA ARG A 281 -62.71 9.01 -1.60
C ARG A 281 -62.99 8.78 -0.11
N ARG A 282 -61.98 8.92 0.76
CA ARG A 282 -62.16 8.84 2.22
C ARG A 282 -63.09 9.93 2.74
N VAL A 283 -62.86 11.18 2.31
CA VAL A 283 -63.68 12.32 2.74
C VAL A 283 -65.12 12.15 2.30
N GLU A 284 -65.35 11.76 1.04
CA GLU A 284 -66.68 11.49 0.50
C GLU A 284 -67.41 10.40 1.29
N ALA A 285 -66.77 9.26 1.53
CA ALA A 285 -67.33 8.16 2.32
C ALA A 285 -67.65 8.58 3.77
N GLN A 286 -66.78 9.36 4.41
CA GLN A 286 -67.01 9.89 5.76
C GLN A 286 -68.18 10.87 5.81
N THR A 287 -68.28 11.77 4.82
CA THR A 287 -69.41 12.71 4.73
C THR A 287 -70.74 11.99 4.51
N LEU A 288 -70.74 10.95 3.66
CA LEU A 288 -71.92 10.14 3.38
C LEU A 288 -72.36 9.36 4.63
N ALA A 289 -71.41 8.74 5.35
CA ALA A 289 -71.69 8.02 6.58
C ALA A 289 -72.21 8.95 7.70
N SER A 290 -71.63 10.14 7.86
CA SER A 290 -72.10 11.13 8.85
C SER A 290 -73.54 11.56 8.53
N ALA A 291 -73.81 11.92 7.27
CA ALA A 291 -75.15 12.35 6.84
C ALA A 291 -76.20 11.23 7.00
N ALA A 292 -75.85 9.98 6.68
CA ALA A 292 -76.73 8.84 6.88
C ALA A 292 -77.01 8.57 8.37
N GLY A 293 -75.99 8.67 9.24
CA GLY A 293 -76.15 8.54 10.68
C GLY A 293 -77.07 9.61 11.27
N GLU A 294 -76.88 10.88 10.88
CA GLU A 294 -77.74 11.99 11.30
C GLU A 294 -79.19 11.82 10.81
N ALA A 295 -79.39 11.34 9.58
CA ALA A 295 -80.72 11.06 9.03
C ALA A 295 -81.43 9.94 9.79
N ALA A 296 -80.72 8.84 10.12
CA ALA A 296 -81.26 7.72 10.88
C ALA A 296 -81.72 8.16 12.29
N GLU A 297 -80.89 8.93 13.00
CA GLU A 297 -81.23 9.46 14.32
C GLU A 297 -82.41 10.43 14.27
N ALA A 298 -82.45 11.32 13.27
CA ALA A 298 -83.58 12.25 13.09
C ALA A 298 -84.89 11.53 12.74
N ALA A 299 -84.84 10.50 11.88
CA ALA A 299 -86.00 9.66 11.56
C ALA A 299 -86.48 8.87 12.79
N ARG A 300 -85.55 8.33 13.59
CA ARG A 300 -85.87 7.62 14.84
C ARG A 300 -86.55 8.52 15.88
N GLY A 301 -86.05 9.74 16.06
CA GLY A 301 -86.70 10.73 16.92
C GLY A 301 -88.12 11.11 16.47
N ARG A 302 -88.37 11.18 15.14
CA ARG A 302 -89.72 11.38 14.60
C ARG A 302 -90.62 10.17 14.84
N LEU A 303 -90.09 8.96 14.68
CA LEU A 303 -90.82 7.71 14.91
C LEU A 303 -91.25 7.56 16.37
N ASP A 304 -90.37 7.88 17.32
CA ASP A 304 -90.68 7.92 18.74
C ASP A 304 -91.79 8.94 19.06
N ALA A 305 -91.80 10.10 18.39
CA ALA A 305 -92.85 11.11 18.54
C ALA A 305 -94.21 10.60 18.02
N ILE A 306 -94.24 9.89 16.89
CA ILE A 306 -95.45 9.26 16.36
C ILE A 306 -95.94 8.14 17.28
N ALA A 307 -95.03 7.34 17.83
CA ALA A 307 -95.38 6.32 18.81
C ALA A 307 -96.05 6.94 20.06
N ALA A 308 -95.54 8.08 20.53
CA ALA A 308 -96.15 8.84 21.62
C ALA A 308 -97.52 9.44 21.24
N GLU A 309 -97.69 9.97 20.02
CA GLU A 309 -98.97 10.46 19.48
C GLU A 309 -100.03 9.33 19.51
N ARG A 310 -99.66 8.14 19.03
CA ARG A 310 -100.53 6.96 19.01
C ARG A 310 -100.90 6.47 20.40
N ALA A 311 -99.98 6.51 21.36
CA ALA A 311 -100.24 6.14 22.75
C ALA A 311 -101.29 7.04 23.43
N GLN A 312 -101.47 8.27 22.94
CA GLN A 312 -102.47 9.22 23.46
C GLN A 312 -103.87 9.02 22.88
N LEU A 313 -104.03 8.22 21.82
CA LEU A 313 -105.33 7.90 21.21
C LEU A 313 -106.14 6.97 22.13
N ARG A 314 -106.88 7.53 23.09
CA ARG A 314 -107.71 6.76 24.05
C ARG A 314 -109.02 6.28 23.43
N ARG A 315 -109.27 4.97 23.50
CA ARG A 315 -110.58 4.36 23.19
C ARG A 315 -111.57 4.72 24.30
N SER A 316 -112.78 5.18 23.94
CA SER A 316 -113.81 5.58 24.90
C SER A 316 -114.24 4.39 25.78
N PRO A 317 -113.98 4.38 27.11
CA PRO A 317 -114.36 3.27 27.99
C PRO A 317 -115.88 3.09 28.09
N ALA A 318 -116.65 4.16 27.89
CA ALA A 318 -118.12 4.13 27.89
C ALA A 318 -118.71 3.24 26.76
N LEU A 319 -118.01 3.07 25.65
CA LEU A 319 -118.43 2.16 24.57
C LEU A 319 -118.25 0.68 24.96
N LEU A 320 -117.19 0.36 25.72
CA LEU A 320 -116.93 -1.00 26.21
C LEU A 320 -117.95 -1.41 27.27
N GLU A 321 -118.33 -0.49 28.16
CA GLU A 321 -119.36 -0.71 29.18
C GLU A 321 -120.75 -0.99 28.58
N HIS A 322 -121.04 -0.43 27.40
CA HIS A 322 -122.32 -0.65 26.70
C HIS A 322 -122.26 -1.76 25.63
N GLY A 323 -121.16 -2.51 25.52
CA GLY A 323 -120.94 -3.52 24.48
C GLY A 323 -122.06 -4.56 24.40
N GLN A 324 -122.44 -5.17 25.53
CA GLN A 324 -123.53 -6.15 25.59
C GLN A 324 -124.88 -5.56 25.17
N ALA A 325 -125.15 -4.29 25.51
CA ALA A 325 -126.39 -3.62 25.15
C ALA A 325 -126.46 -3.33 23.64
N ILE A 326 -125.32 -2.99 23.02
CA ILE A 326 -125.20 -2.75 21.59
C ILE A 326 -125.40 -4.06 20.81
N GLU A 327 -124.76 -5.15 21.22
CA GLU A 327 -124.94 -6.48 20.61
C GLU A 327 -126.39 -6.97 20.73
N ALA A 328 -127.00 -6.84 21.92
CA ALA A 328 -128.39 -7.20 22.13
C ALA A 328 -129.35 -6.37 21.24
N ALA A 329 -129.09 -5.07 21.08
CA ALA A 329 -129.88 -4.21 20.20
C ALA A 329 -129.71 -4.58 18.71
N PHE A 330 -128.49 -4.95 18.28
CA PHE A 330 -128.21 -5.40 16.93
C PHE A 330 -128.96 -6.69 16.59
N HIS A 331 -128.94 -7.69 17.49
CA HIS A 331 -129.67 -8.95 17.31
C HIS A 331 -131.20 -8.73 17.31
N ARG A 332 -131.73 -7.89 18.19
CA ARG A 332 -133.16 -7.53 18.19
C ARG A 332 -133.58 -6.78 16.91
N ALA A 333 -132.72 -5.93 16.36
CA ALA A 333 -132.98 -5.23 15.10
C ALA A 333 -133.04 -6.17 13.88
N ALA A 334 -132.32 -7.30 13.91
CA ALA A 334 -132.43 -8.34 12.88
C ALA A 334 -133.76 -9.11 13.01
N GLN A 335 -134.17 -9.48 14.22
CA GLN A 335 -135.45 -10.13 14.50
C GLN A 335 -136.64 -9.24 14.12
N TRP A 336 -136.54 -7.93 14.38
CA TRP A 336 -137.55 -6.95 13.99
C TRP A 336 -137.69 -6.83 12.46
N ARG A 337 -136.57 -6.81 11.73
CA ARG A 337 -136.58 -6.78 10.25
C ARG A 337 -137.28 -8.00 9.67
N ASP A 338 -136.95 -9.19 10.18
CA ASP A 338 -137.58 -10.46 9.76
C ASP A 338 -139.09 -10.48 10.10
N ALA A 339 -139.49 -9.98 11.27
CA ALA A 339 -140.91 -9.85 11.63
C ALA A 339 -141.66 -8.84 10.75
N ARG A 340 -141.04 -7.69 10.42
CA ARG A 340 -141.60 -6.67 9.52
C ARG A 340 -141.84 -7.22 8.12
N ASP A 341 -140.91 -7.99 7.59
CA ASP A 341 -141.00 -8.51 6.23
C ASP A 341 -142.02 -9.67 6.13
N ARG A 342 -142.32 -10.37 7.24
CA ARG A 342 -143.37 -11.40 7.32
C ARG A 342 -144.79 -10.85 7.50
N LEU A 343 -144.94 -9.64 8.04
CA LEU A 343 -146.24 -9.03 8.38
C LEU A 343 -147.23 -8.98 7.18
N PRO A 344 -146.84 -8.56 5.96
CA PRO A 344 -147.78 -8.50 4.83
C PRO A 344 -148.33 -9.88 4.43
N GLY A 345 -147.52 -10.92 4.57
CA GLY A 345 -147.93 -12.30 4.27
C GLY A 345 -148.95 -12.84 5.28
N LEU A 346 -148.80 -12.49 6.56
CA LEU A 346 -149.75 -12.86 7.62
C LEU A 346 -151.08 -12.12 7.48
N GLU A 347 -151.07 -10.85 7.09
CA GLU A 347 -152.28 -10.07 6.80
C GLU A 347 -153.07 -10.65 5.61
N ALA A 348 -152.36 -11.04 4.53
CA ALA A 348 -152.95 -11.71 3.38
C ALA A 348 -153.57 -13.07 3.75
N ALA A 349 -152.88 -13.87 4.57
CA ALA A 349 -153.41 -15.14 5.08
C ALA A 349 -154.66 -14.95 5.95
N ARG A 350 -154.69 -13.92 6.81
CA ARG A 350 -155.88 -13.56 7.60
C ARG A 350 -157.04 -13.17 6.69
N ALA A 351 -156.80 -12.34 5.67
CA ALA A 351 -157.83 -11.94 4.72
C ALA A 351 -158.40 -13.14 3.94
N ALA A 352 -157.54 -14.07 3.52
CA ALA A 352 -157.96 -15.31 2.84
C ALA A 352 -158.78 -16.23 3.76
N ALA A 353 -158.38 -16.39 5.03
CA ALA A 353 -159.13 -17.18 6.01
C ALA A 353 -160.52 -16.58 6.31
N VAL A 354 -160.62 -15.25 6.42
CA VAL A 354 -161.90 -14.54 6.59
C VAL A 354 -162.80 -14.68 5.36
N ALA A 355 -162.23 -14.65 4.15
CA ALA A 355 -162.97 -14.89 2.91
C ALA A 355 -163.49 -16.34 2.82
N ALA A 356 -162.68 -17.33 3.21
CA ALA A 356 -163.08 -18.73 3.27
C ALA A 356 -164.21 -18.99 4.29
N LEU A 357 -164.14 -18.36 5.46
CA LEU A 357 -165.22 -18.40 6.47
C LEU A 357 -166.52 -17.80 5.96
N ARG A 358 -166.47 -16.67 5.24
CA ARG A 358 -167.66 -16.07 4.60
C ARG A 358 -168.25 -16.97 3.50
N ALA A 359 -167.41 -17.68 2.75
CA ALA A 359 -167.86 -18.63 1.73
C ALA A 359 -168.55 -19.87 2.36
N MET A 360 -168.04 -20.37 3.49
CA MET A 360 -168.68 -21.48 4.23
C MET A 360 -170.03 -21.07 4.86
N LEU A 361 -170.15 -19.82 5.33
CA LEU A 361 -171.40 -19.28 5.88
C LEU A 361 -172.51 -19.10 4.83
N ALA A 362 -172.18 -18.94 3.55
CA ALA A 362 -173.16 -18.86 2.47
C ALA A 362 -173.78 -20.23 2.07
N GLY A 363 -173.22 -21.35 2.56
CA GLY A 363 -173.61 -22.70 2.13
C GLY A 363 -174.74 -23.39 2.93
N ILE A 364 -175.32 -22.76 3.95
CA ILE A 364 -176.19 -23.47 4.93
C ILE A 364 -177.62 -22.86 5.07
N ALA A 365 -178.14 -22.10 4.10
CA ALA A 365 -179.61 -21.84 4.08
C ALA A 365 -180.21 -21.62 2.67
N PRO A 366 -181.41 -22.17 2.35
CA PRO A 366 -181.86 -22.51 1.00
C PRO A 366 -182.84 -21.49 0.35
N PRO A 367 -183.19 -21.64 -0.95
CA PRO A 367 -183.96 -20.67 -1.72
C PRO A 367 -185.47 -20.99 -1.82
N ASP A 368 -186.35 -19.98 -1.76
CA ASP A 368 -187.60 -19.94 -2.56
C ASP A 368 -188.40 -18.62 -2.50
N ALA A 369 -188.90 -18.25 -3.70
CA ALA A 369 -190.16 -17.61 -4.11
C ALA A 369 -190.67 -16.28 -3.52
N GLY A 370 -190.95 -15.32 -4.42
CA GLY A 370 -191.63 -14.05 -4.12
C GLY A 370 -193.16 -14.09 -4.24
N ARG A 371 -193.82 -13.10 -3.60
CA ARG A 371 -195.18 -12.63 -3.91
C ARG A 371 -195.42 -11.21 -3.37
N ARG A 372 -196.12 -10.41 -4.18
CA ARG A 372 -196.77 -9.13 -3.84
C ARG A 372 -198.06 -9.39 -3.04
N GLY A 373 -198.44 -8.45 -2.15
CA GLY A 373 -199.77 -8.34 -1.56
C GLY A 373 -199.85 -7.20 -0.52
N PRO A 374 -200.99 -6.50 -0.36
CA PRO A 374 -201.00 -5.04 -0.12
C PRO A 374 -201.62 -4.58 1.22
N GLY A 375 -201.27 -3.37 1.68
CA GLY A 375 -201.96 -2.64 2.76
C GLY A 375 -201.03 -2.05 3.83
N ALA A 376 -200.85 -0.73 3.82
CA ALA A 376 -201.25 0.21 4.90
C ALA A 376 -200.10 0.58 5.87
N ARG A 377 -199.37 1.68 5.65
CA ARG A 377 -199.67 3.10 6.01
C ARG A 377 -199.46 3.42 7.51
N ALA A 378 -198.49 4.31 7.78
CA ALA A 378 -198.67 5.67 8.35
C ALA A 378 -197.58 6.09 9.37
N CYS A 379 -196.95 7.24 9.05
CA CYS A 379 -196.35 8.29 9.92
C CYS A 379 -195.10 7.93 10.77
N GLY A 380 -193.99 8.68 10.80
CA GLY A 380 -193.62 10.01 10.26
C GLY A 380 -192.94 10.87 11.35
N GLY A 381 -191.71 11.37 11.07
CA GLY A 381 -191.00 12.46 11.81
C GLY A 381 -189.61 12.05 12.36
N ALA A 382 -188.45 12.34 11.73
CA ALA A 382 -187.71 13.62 11.55
C ALA A 382 -186.85 14.00 12.79
N VAL A 383 -185.56 14.40 12.77
CA VAL A 383 -184.48 14.73 11.79
C VAL A 383 -183.12 14.72 12.56
N ASP A 384 -182.01 14.49 11.82
CA ASP A 384 -180.53 14.63 12.06
C ASP A 384 -179.97 15.70 13.06
N PRO A 385 -178.64 15.75 13.42
CA PRO A 385 -177.44 15.20 12.73
C PRO A 385 -176.31 14.52 13.59
N ALA A 386 -175.29 13.97 12.88
CA ALA A 386 -173.88 13.59 13.18
C ALA A 386 -173.24 14.02 14.56
N PRO A 387 -172.23 13.30 15.15
CA PRO A 387 -170.92 13.01 14.49
C PRO A 387 -170.13 11.72 14.88
N ALA A 388 -169.10 11.45 14.05
CA ALA A 388 -167.74 10.91 14.31
C ALA A 388 -167.45 9.58 15.06
N SER A 389 -166.56 8.80 14.45
CA SER A 389 -165.86 7.59 14.93
C SER A 389 -165.16 7.74 16.31
N PRO A 390 -164.80 6.63 16.97
CA PRO A 390 -163.36 6.34 17.07
C PRO A 390 -162.94 4.87 16.93
N GLN A 391 -162.00 4.67 16.01
CA GLN A 391 -160.75 3.89 16.12
C GLN A 391 -160.79 2.50 16.76
N VAL A 392 -160.73 1.49 15.87
CA VAL A 392 -160.05 0.21 16.14
C VAL A 392 -158.59 0.54 16.47
N VAL A 393 -158.21 0.44 17.73
CA VAL A 393 -156.82 0.59 18.17
C VAL A 393 -156.06 -0.68 17.76
N ASP A 394 -155.12 -0.45 16.86
CA ASP A 394 -154.11 -1.39 16.36
C ASP A 394 -153.14 -1.79 17.50
N PRO A 395 -153.14 -3.05 17.98
CA PRO A 395 -152.29 -3.49 19.09
C PRO A 395 -150.79 -3.58 18.75
N ASP A 396 -150.41 -3.56 17.47
CA ASP A 396 -149.02 -3.80 17.06
C ASP A 396 -148.18 -2.50 16.97
N ALA A 397 -148.80 -1.35 16.70
CA ALA A 397 -148.08 -0.08 16.51
C ALA A 397 -147.50 0.53 17.81
N THR A 398 -148.13 0.30 18.96
CA THR A 398 -147.65 0.78 20.28
C THR A 398 -146.54 -0.11 20.85
N HIS A 399 -146.56 -1.42 20.57
CA HIS A 399 -145.48 -2.33 20.94
C HIS A 399 -144.19 -2.06 20.11
N VAL A 400 -144.35 -1.68 18.84
CA VAL A 400 -143.22 -1.35 17.94
C VAL A 400 -142.55 -0.02 18.30
N ARG A 401 -143.27 0.99 18.80
CA ARG A 401 -142.66 2.24 19.31
C ARG A 401 -141.89 2.04 20.62
N ALA A 402 -142.28 1.09 21.46
CA ALA A 402 -141.57 0.75 22.69
C ALA A 402 -140.24 0.00 22.45
N LEU A 403 -140.03 -0.55 21.25
CA LEU A 403 -138.83 -1.27 20.85
C LEU A 403 -137.76 -0.38 20.19
N LEU A 404 -138.09 0.88 19.88
CA LEU A 404 -137.14 1.84 19.29
C LEU A 404 -136.42 2.62 20.42
N PRO A 405 -135.08 2.61 20.47
CA PRO A 405 -134.35 3.42 21.43
C PRO A 405 -134.64 4.91 21.25
N ALA A 406 -134.64 5.68 22.35
CA ALA A 406 -134.90 7.11 22.33
C ALA A 406 -133.98 7.84 21.33
N ALA A 407 -134.49 8.87 20.63
CA ALA A 407 -133.74 9.61 19.63
C ALA A 407 -132.39 10.17 20.16
N THR A 408 -132.34 10.49 21.46
CA THR A 408 -131.13 10.91 22.17
C THR A 408 -130.07 9.81 22.30
N LEU A 409 -130.47 8.53 22.44
CA LEU A 409 -129.54 7.40 22.48
C LEU A 409 -128.95 7.12 21.08
N ARG A 410 -129.77 7.23 20.02
CA ARG A 410 -129.31 7.07 18.64
C ARG A 410 -128.28 8.13 18.24
N ALA A 411 -128.57 9.41 18.50
CA ALA A 411 -127.62 10.50 18.23
C ALA A 411 -126.30 10.34 19.02
N ARG A 412 -126.37 9.82 20.26
CA ARG A 412 -125.17 9.49 21.06
C ARG A 412 -124.36 8.34 20.45
N ILE A 413 -125.02 7.28 19.99
CA ILE A 413 -124.36 6.15 19.33
C ILE A 413 -123.72 6.60 18.01
N ASP A 414 -124.43 7.36 17.18
CA ASP A 414 -123.92 7.87 15.90
C ASP A 414 -122.71 8.79 16.13
N ALA A 415 -122.76 9.71 17.11
CA ALA A 415 -121.62 10.55 17.48
C ALA A 415 -120.41 9.75 17.99
N GLN A 416 -120.64 8.63 18.69
CA GLN A 416 -119.55 7.74 19.13
C GLN A 416 -118.97 6.92 17.99
N ILE A 417 -119.77 6.51 17.00
CA ILE A 417 -119.30 5.85 15.77
C ILE A 417 -118.43 6.81 14.95
N GLU A 418 -118.85 8.07 14.78
CA GLU A 418 -118.04 9.08 14.10
C GLU A 418 -116.74 9.37 14.85
N ALA A 419 -116.78 9.49 16.18
CA ALA A 419 -115.59 9.65 17.00
C ALA A 419 -114.62 8.46 16.86
N ARG A 420 -115.16 7.22 16.80
CA ARG A 420 -114.37 6.01 16.56
C ARG A 420 -113.74 6.00 15.17
N ALA A 421 -114.51 6.34 14.13
CA ALA A 421 -114.00 6.41 12.77
C ALA A 421 -112.88 7.46 12.62
N ARG A 422 -112.98 8.60 13.32
CA ARG A 422 -111.92 9.61 13.37
C ARG A 422 -110.64 9.10 14.05
N LEU A 423 -110.76 8.42 15.19
CA LEU A 423 -109.62 7.82 15.89
C LEU A 423 -108.95 6.71 15.07
N ASP A 424 -109.73 5.87 14.39
CA ASP A 424 -109.21 4.81 13.53
C ASP A 424 -108.50 5.40 12.29
N ALA A 425 -109.02 6.48 11.72
CA ALA A 425 -108.35 7.22 10.65
C ALA A 425 -107.04 7.86 11.11
N GLN A 426 -107.00 8.42 12.34
CA GLN A 426 -105.79 8.97 12.95
C GLN A 426 -104.74 7.89 13.25
N ASP A 427 -105.13 6.74 13.81
CA ASP A 427 -104.19 5.62 14.03
C ASP A 427 -103.69 5.03 12.70
N ALA A 428 -104.55 4.91 11.68
CA ALA A 428 -104.13 4.45 10.36
C ALA A 428 -103.15 5.41 9.68
N ASP A 429 -103.37 6.73 9.81
CA ASP A 429 -102.45 7.74 9.30
C ASP A 429 -101.10 7.74 10.03
N ALA A 430 -101.13 7.66 11.37
CA ALA A 430 -99.92 7.57 12.17
C ALA A 430 -99.13 6.28 11.89
N ARG A 431 -99.79 5.16 11.57
CA ARG A 431 -99.12 3.92 11.12
C ARG A 431 -98.40 4.12 9.79
N ARG A 432 -99.06 4.69 8.78
CA ARG A 432 -98.41 4.98 7.48
C ARG A 432 -97.18 5.87 7.65
N ARG A 433 -97.29 6.95 8.43
CA ARG A 433 -96.17 7.83 8.72
C ARG A 433 -95.03 7.11 9.48
N ALA A 434 -95.34 6.15 10.34
CA ALA A 434 -94.33 5.34 11.03
C ALA A 434 -93.63 4.37 10.07
N ASP A 435 -94.39 3.68 9.20
CA ASP A 435 -93.84 2.76 8.19
C ASP A 435 -92.90 3.52 7.21
N GLU A 436 -93.27 4.73 6.79
CA GLU A 436 -92.41 5.61 5.97
C GLU A 436 -91.09 5.98 6.66
N LEU A 437 -91.11 6.21 7.98
CA LEU A 437 -89.90 6.51 8.76
C LEU A 437 -89.05 5.26 9.01
N ASP A 438 -89.66 4.09 9.20
CA ASP A 438 -88.95 2.82 9.29
C ASP A 438 -88.20 2.51 7.98
N ASP A 439 -88.82 2.79 6.83
CA ASP A 439 -88.18 2.69 5.53
C ASP A 439 -87.02 3.69 5.38
N GLU A 440 -87.17 4.93 5.87
CA GLU A 440 -86.10 5.95 5.89
C GLU A 440 -84.90 5.52 6.76
N ILE A 441 -85.17 4.96 7.94
CA ILE A 441 -84.14 4.41 8.84
C ILE A 441 -83.43 3.22 8.19
N ALA A 442 -84.17 2.31 7.54
CA ALA A 442 -83.59 1.17 6.84
C ALA A 442 -82.69 1.60 5.68
N GLN A 443 -83.09 2.62 4.91
CA GLN A 443 -82.27 3.18 3.83
C GLN A 443 -80.99 3.83 4.38
N ALA A 444 -81.08 4.60 5.46
CA ALA A 444 -79.93 5.22 6.10
C ALA A 444 -78.93 4.18 6.65
N HIS A 445 -79.43 3.11 7.29
CA HIS A 445 -78.59 2.00 7.75
C HIS A 445 -77.93 1.23 6.58
N ALA A 446 -78.63 1.03 5.46
CA ALA A 446 -78.04 0.39 4.30
C ALA A 446 -76.85 1.18 3.72
N VAL A 447 -76.92 2.53 3.77
CA VAL A 447 -75.80 3.40 3.39
C VAL A 447 -74.64 3.27 4.39
N LEU A 448 -74.92 3.24 5.70
CA LEU A 448 -73.91 3.03 6.74
C LEU A 448 -73.20 1.67 6.59
N ASP A 449 -73.95 0.60 6.35
CA ASP A 449 -73.41 -0.74 6.15
C ASP A 449 -72.56 -0.82 4.88
N ALA A 450 -72.94 -0.12 3.81
CA ALA A 450 -72.16 -0.04 2.58
C ALA A 450 -70.82 0.72 2.76
N GLN A 451 -70.74 1.62 3.75
CA GLN A 451 -69.51 2.35 4.10
C GLN A 451 -68.72 1.70 5.24
N ALA A 452 -69.25 0.63 5.86
CA ALA A 452 -68.58 -0.07 6.94
C ALA A 452 -67.29 -0.73 6.43
N PRO A 453 -66.15 -0.58 7.14
CA PRO A 453 -64.91 -1.20 6.71
C PRO A 453 -65.06 -2.73 6.79
N ALA A 454 -64.61 -3.44 5.75
CA ALA A 454 -64.59 -4.91 5.70
C ALA A 454 -63.61 -5.56 6.70
N PHE A 455 -62.89 -4.75 7.50
CA PHE A 455 -61.89 -5.19 8.46
C PHE A 455 -61.85 -4.25 9.68
N ASP A 456 -61.33 -4.73 10.81
CA ASP A 456 -61.13 -3.93 12.03
C ASP A 456 -60.00 -2.89 11.82
N PRO A 457 -60.27 -1.57 11.93
CA PRO A 457 -59.27 -0.53 11.73
C PRO A 457 -58.35 -0.31 12.94
N VAL A 458 -58.60 -0.92 14.10
CA VAL A 458 -57.80 -0.71 15.33
C VAL A 458 -56.33 -1.11 15.18
N PRO A 459 -55.97 -2.28 14.61
CA PRO A 459 -54.58 -2.67 14.40
C PRO A 459 -53.83 -1.70 13.47
N LEU A 460 -54.51 -1.16 12.46
CA LEU A 460 -53.94 -0.22 11.50
C LEU A 460 -53.67 1.16 12.13
N ARG A 461 -54.59 1.66 12.98
CA ARG A 461 -54.36 2.91 13.72
C ARG A 461 -53.20 2.79 14.70
N ALA A 462 -53.08 1.65 15.39
CA ALA A 462 -51.94 1.37 16.28
C ALA A 462 -50.60 1.31 15.51
N ALA A 463 -50.58 0.68 14.33
CA ALA A 463 -49.40 0.64 13.47
C ALA A 463 -49.02 2.03 12.94
N LEU A 464 -50.00 2.87 12.57
CA LEU A 464 -49.77 4.23 12.08
C LEU A 464 -49.25 5.18 13.18
N SER A 465 -49.73 5.06 14.43
CA SER A 465 -49.18 5.82 15.56
C SER A 465 -47.71 5.47 15.86
N GLY A 466 -47.27 4.25 15.53
CA GLY A 466 -45.86 3.85 15.62
C GLY A 466 -44.96 4.46 14.51
N LEU A 467 -45.56 5.07 13.48
CA LEU A 467 -44.88 5.62 12.30
C LEU A 467 -44.81 7.15 12.27
N GLU A 468 -45.20 7.85 13.34
CA GLU A 468 -45.16 9.32 13.47
C GLU A 468 -43.75 9.94 13.31
N GLY A 469 -42.70 9.12 13.14
CA GLY A 469 -41.34 9.54 12.80
C GLY A 469 -41.00 9.63 11.29
N LEU A 470 -41.90 9.28 10.37
CA LEU A 470 -41.60 9.29 8.92
C LEU A 470 -41.27 10.69 8.37
N ALA A 471 -41.96 11.73 8.83
CA ALA A 471 -41.65 13.12 8.46
C ALA A 471 -40.31 13.60 9.04
N ASP A 472 -39.80 12.98 10.10
CA ASP A 472 -38.45 13.21 10.60
C ASP A 472 -37.41 12.48 9.73
N LEU A 473 -37.71 11.26 9.26
CA LEU A 473 -36.86 10.52 8.33
C LEU A 473 -36.72 11.23 6.98
N GLU A 474 -37.81 11.75 6.40
CA GLU A 474 -37.75 12.52 5.15
C GLU A 474 -36.92 13.80 5.32
N ARG A 475 -37.12 14.55 6.42
CA ARG A 475 -36.30 15.74 6.73
C ARG A 475 -34.82 15.39 6.93
N ARG A 476 -34.51 14.29 7.60
CA ARG A 476 -33.13 13.81 7.80
C ARG A 476 -32.48 13.35 6.49
N LEU A 477 -33.25 12.71 5.61
CA LEU A 477 -32.81 12.31 4.28
C LEU A 477 -32.51 13.54 3.40
N GLU A 478 -33.38 14.55 3.42
CA GLU A 478 -33.17 15.78 2.66
C GLU A 478 -32.01 16.61 3.22
N HIS A 479 -31.87 16.69 4.54
CA HIS A 479 -30.71 17.31 5.19
C HIS A 479 -29.41 16.59 4.80
N GLY A 480 -29.39 15.26 4.84
CA GLY A 480 -28.25 14.45 4.42
C GLY A 480 -27.89 14.65 2.94
N ARG A 481 -28.89 14.71 2.05
CA ARG A 481 -28.68 15.03 0.62
C ARG A 481 -28.06 16.41 0.43
N ARG A 482 -28.54 17.43 1.15
CA ARG A 482 -27.99 18.80 1.07
C ARG A 482 -26.56 18.87 1.61
N ALA A 483 -26.29 18.24 2.75
CA ALA A 483 -24.96 18.18 3.33
C ALA A 483 -23.96 17.51 2.39
N ARG A 484 -24.34 16.39 1.76
CA ARG A 484 -23.54 15.70 0.74
C ARG A 484 -23.29 16.59 -0.48
N ALA A 485 -24.31 17.28 -0.99
CA ALA A 485 -24.15 18.18 -2.13
C ALA A 485 -23.17 19.34 -1.83
N LEU A 486 -23.26 19.93 -0.64
CA LEU A 486 -22.32 20.98 -0.18
C LEU A 486 -20.89 20.45 -0.07
N ALA A 487 -20.70 19.30 0.59
CA ALA A 487 -19.38 18.69 0.73
C ALA A 487 -18.76 18.35 -0.63
N GLN A 488 -19.57 17.86 -1.57
CA GLN A 488 -19.10 17.55 -2.92
C GLN A 488 -18.72 18.81 -3.70
N ALA A 489 -19.51 19.88 -3.62
CA ALA A 489 -19.19 21.18 -4.22
C ALA A 489 -17.94 21.85 -3.60
N GLU A 490 -17.67 21.63 -2.31
CA GLU A 490 -16.43 22.07 -1.67
C GLU A 490 -15.21 21.29 -2.17
N LEU A 491 -15.33 19.97 -2.29
CA LEU A 491 -14.27 19.11 -2.83
C LEU A 491 -13.95 19.45 -4.28
N GLU A 492 -14.97 19.69 -5.11
CA GLU A 492 -14.79 20.12 -6.50
C GLU A 492 -14.10 21.48 -6.57
N ARG A 493 -14.53 22.47 -5.78
CA ARG A 493 -13.86 23.78 -5.72
C ARG A 493 -12.41 23.67 -5.29
N ALA A 494 -12.12 22.83 -4.30
CA ALA A 494 -10.75 22.61 -3.84
C ALA A 494 -9.89 21.92 -4.91
N ALA A 495 -10.43 20.94 -5.65
CA ALA A 495 -9.71 20.26 -6.73
C ALA A 495 -9.41 21.21 -7.90
N VAL A 496 -10.38 22.06 -8.25
CA VAL A 496 -10.21 23.13 -9.25
C VAL A 496 -9.18 24.15 -8.77
N GLY A 497 -9.20 24.55 -7.49
CA GLY A 497 -8.22 25.47 -6.92
C GLY A 497 -6.79 24.91 -6.93
N LEU A 498 -6.64 23.60 -6.74
CA LEU A 498 -5.34 22.94 -6.66
C LEU A 498 -4.72 22.66 -8.04
N ALA A 499 -5.53 22.26 -9.03
CA ALA A 499 -5.03 21.73 -10.30
C ALA A 499 -5.89 22.09 -11.52
N GLY A 500 -6.97 22.87 -11.35
CA GLY A 500 -7.90 23.22 -12.42
C GLY A 500 -8.70 22.04 -12.97
N VAL A 501 -8.84 20.96 -12.21
CA VAL A 501 -9.54 19.73 -12.61
C VAL A 501 -10.53 19.26 -11.54
N ASP A 502 -11.41 18.33 -11.91
CA ASP A 502 -12.30 17.67 -10.95
C ASP A 502 -11.55 16.66 -10.06
N VAL A 503 -12.23 16.18 -9.02
CA VAL A 503 -11.66 15.29 -8.01
C VAL A 503 -11.23 13.94 -8.60
N GLU A 504 -11.98 13.41 -9.58
CA GLU A 504 -11.66 12.12 -10.20
C GLU A 504 -10.44 12.21 -11.11
N THR A 505 -10.35 13.26 -11.92
CA THR A 505 -9.15 13.52 -12.72
C THR A 505 -7.95 13.76 -11.81
N LEU A 506 -8.11 14.52 -10.71
CA LEU A 506 -7.05 14.75 -9.73
C LEU A 506 -6.51 13.43 -9.13
N ALA A 507 -7.39 12.46 -8.87
CA ALA A 507 -7.01 11.13 -8.39
C ALA A 507 -6.24 10.33 -9.45
N ALA A 508 -6.63 10.44 -10.72
CA ALA A 508 -6.03 9.72 -11.85
C ALA A 508 -4.75 10.38 -12.42
N MET A 509 -4.47 11.64 -12.05
CA MET A 509 -3.25 12.34 -12.47
C MET A 509 -2.00 11.57 -12.04
N HIS A 510 -1.11 11.34 -13.00
CA HIS A 510 0.24 10.87 -12.72
C HIS A 510 1.03 12.03 -12.13
N VAL A 511 1.42 11.91 -10.86
CA VAL A 511 2.17 12.95 -10.15
C VAL A 511 3.55 12.41 -9.77
N PRO A 512 4.61 13.25 -9.75
CA PRO A 512 5.92 12.81 -9.29
C PRO A 512 5.83 12.28 -7.86
N HIS A 513 6.48 11.15 -7.59
CA HIS A 513 6.49 10.58 -6.24
C HIS A 513 7.19 11.52 -5.25
N ALA A 514 6.72 11.52 -4.00
CA ALA A 514 7.31 12.24 -2.89
C ALA A 514 8.84 12.18 -2.83
N ALA A 515 9.41 10.97 -2.97
CA ALA A 515 10.85 10.76 -2.94
C ALA A 515 11.60 11.48 -4.07
N LEU A 516 11.01 11.55 -5.28
CA LEU A 516 11.59 12.28 -6.41
C LEU A 516 11.60 13.78 -6.12
N VAL A 517 10.49 14.32 -5.59
CA VAL A 517 10.43 15.74 -5.19
C VAL A 517 11.47 16.06 -4.12
N ASP A 518 11.63 15.19 -3.13
CA ASP A 518 12.62 15.34 -2.06
C ASP A 518 14.06 15.27 -2.59
N GLU A 519 14.34 14.38 -3.54
CA GLU A 519 15.64 14.30 -4.22
C GLU A 519 15.96 15.57 -5.01
N HIS A 520 15.00 16.10 -5.78
CA HIS A 520 15.19 17.36 -6.49
C HIS A 520 15.40 18.53 -5.53
N ARG A 521 14.62 18.60 -4.44
CA ARG A 521 14.80 19.62 -3.39
C ARG A 521 16.21 19.57 -2.79
N ALA A 522 16.66 18.40 -2.34
CA ALA A 522 17.98 18.24 -1.76
C ALA A 522 19.10 18.58 -2.76
N ALA A 523 18.92 18.24 -4.04
CA ALA A 523 19.86 18.58 -5.10
C ALA A 523 19.94 20.10 -5.34
N PHE A 524 18.81 20.81 -5.39
CA PHE A 524 18.83 22.28 -5.49
C PHE A 524 19.50 22.93 -4.29
N GLU A 525 19.18 22.49 -3.07
CA GLU A 525 19.84 23.01 -1.86
C GLU A 525 21.36 22.77 -1.89
N ALA A 526 21.81 21.60 -2.36
CA ALA A 526 23.22 21.29 -2.49
C ALA A 526 23.92 22.18 -3.54
N ILE A 527 23.30 22.35 -4.71
CA ILE A 527 23.83 23.22 -5.78
C ILE A 527 23.86 24.68 -5.32
N ASP A 528 22.78 25.18 -4.71
CA ASP A 528 22.71 26.57 -4.22
C ASP A 528 23.71 26.83 -3.08
N ARG A 529 24.03 25.83 -2.25
CA ARG A 529 25.16 25.93 -1.31
C ARG A 529 26.49 26.04 -2.04
N GLN A 530 26.75 25.15 -3.00
CA GLN A 530 28.01 25.15 -3.77
C GLN A 530 28.23 26.44 -4.58
N VAL A 531 27.17 27.01 -5.17
CA VAL A 531 27.24 28.30 -5.86
C VAL A 531 27.65 29.40 -4.88
N ARG A 532 26.99 29.48 -3.72
CA ARG A 532 27.31 30.48 -2.68
C ARG A 532 28.73 30.33 -2.14
N ASP A 533 29.21 29.11 -1.97
CA ASP A 533 30.56 28.86 -1.48
C ASP A 533 31.62 29.28 -2.51
N ALA A 534 31.40 28.97 -3.79
CA ALA A 534 32.25 29.44 -4.88
C ALA A 534 32.22 30.97 -5.03
N GLU A 535 31.04 31.60 -4.91
CA GLU A 535 30.90 33.06 -4.92
C GLU A 535 31.72 33.72 -3.80
N ARG A 536 31.62 33.21 -2.58
CA ARG A 536 32.40 33.70 -1.43
C ARG A 536 33.91 33.53 -1.63
N ALA A 537 34.33 32.40 -2.22
CA ALA A 537 35.73 32.17 -2.55
C ALA A 537 36.23 33.19 -3.59
N CYS A 538 35.44 33.44 -4.64
CA CYS A 538 35.74 34.47 -5.64
C CYS A 538 35.80 35.87 -5.02
N GLU A 539 34.87 36.23 -4.14
CA GLU A 539 34.86 37.52 -3.44
C GLU A 539 36.12 37.72 -2.58
N THR A 540 36.50 36.69 -1.82
CA THR A 540 37.71 36.70 -0.99
C THR A 540 38.96 36.86 -1.84
N LEU A 541 39.10 36.06 -2.91
CA LEU A 541 40.22 36.13 -3.83
C LEU A 541 40.29 37.49 -4.53
N ARG A 542 39.17 38.08 -4.93
CA ARG A 542 39.13 39.43 -5.53
C ARG A 542 39.60 40.50 -4.55
N ALA A 543 39.17 40.44 -3.30
CA ALA A 543 39.60 41.37 -2.26
C ALA A 543 41.10 41.26 -1.98
N ASP A 544 41.61 40.04 -1.79
CA ASP A 544 43.03 39.81 -1.54
C ASP A 544 43.89 40.21 -2.74
N LEU A 545 43.45 39.90 -3.96
CA LEU A 545 44.13 40.29 -5.20
C LEU A 545 44.19 41.81 -5.35
N ALA A 546 43.11 42.52 -5.01
CA ALA A 546 43.09 43.98 -5.00
C ALA A 546 44.07 44.56 -3.97
N ALA A 547 44.17 43.95 -2.78
CA ALA A 547 45.13 44.35 -1.75
C ALA A 547 46.58 44.16 -2.21
N ARG A 548 46.94 42.99 -2.77
CA ARG A 548 48.30 42.73 -3.28
C ARG A 548 48.66 43.59 -4.49
N ARG A 549 47.71 43.87 -5.38
CA ARG A 549 47.91 44.83 -6.47
C ARG A 549 48.10 46.27 -5.97
N ALA A 550 47.48 46.65 -4.86
CA ALA A 550 47.72 47.95 -4.23
C ALA A 550 49.11 48.02 -3.60
N GLU A 551 49.53 46.97 -2.89
CA GLU A 551 50.88 46.85 -2.31
C GLU A 551 51.97 46.93 -3.38
N LEU A 552 51.81 46.20 -4.50
CA LEU A 552 52.72 46.26 -5.64
C LEU A 552 52.80 47.67 -6.24
N ARG A 553 51.66 48.38 -6.36
CA ARG A 553 51.63 49.76 -6.85
C ARG A 553 52.37 50.73 -5.93
N VAL A 554 52.24 50.56 -4.60
CA VAL A 554 52.97 51.40 -3.63
C VAL A 554 54.47 51.17 -3.72
N LEU A 555 54.90 49.91 -3.88
CA LEU A 555 56.31 49.55 -4.09
C LEU A 555 56.86 50.12 -5.41
N GLN A 556 56.06 50.13 -6.48
CA GLN A 556 56.46 50.71 -7.77
C GLN A 556 56.44 52.24 -7.78
N ALA A 557 55.62 52.89 -6.94
CA ALA A 557 55.54 54.34 -6.86
C ALA A 557 56.69 54.98 -6.04
N THR A 558 57.41 54.20 -5.23
CA THR A 558 58.52 54.69 -4.39
C THR A 558 59.86 54.80 -5.12
N GLY A 559 59.95 54.34 -6.37
CA GLY A 559 61.15 54.46 -7.22
C GLY A 559 61.11 53.51 -8.41
N GLU A 560 62.08 53.64 -9.32
CA GLU A 560 62.25 52.71 -10.45
C GLU A 560 62.66 51.33 -9.92
N VAL A 561 61.72 50.36 -9.93
CA VAL A 561 61.99 48.98 -9.50
C VAL A 561 62.47 48.17 -10.69
N VAL A 562 63.79 47.98 -10.79
CA VAL A 562 64.42 47.17 -11.83
C VAL A 562 64.31 45.69 -11.46
N ARG A 563 63.80 44.84 -12.36
CA ARG A 563 63.76 43.38 -12.16
C ARG A 563 64.98 42.74 -12.78
N ARG A 564 65.26 41.49 -12.39
CA ARG A 564 66.36 40.72 -12.97
C ARG A 564 66.21 40.53 -14.47
N ALA A 565 64.96 40.36 -14.94
CA ALA A 565 64.64 40.25 -16.37
C ALA A 565 64.99 41.53 -17.15
N ASP A 566 64.76 42.72 -16.59
CA ASP A 566 65.03 43.99 -17.26
C ASP A 566 66.55 44.19 -17.49
N VAL A 567 67.39 43.75 -16.53
CA VAL A 567 68.86 43.73 -16.69
C VAL A 567 69.30 42.72 -17.75
N VAL A 568 68.65 41.55 -17.82
CA VAL A 568 68.96 40.54 -18.85
C VAL A 568 68.56 41.05 -20.24
N GLU A 569 67.41 41.69 -20.39
CA GLU A 569 66.96 42.27 -21.66
C GLU A 569 67.88 43.42 -22.10
N ALA A 570 68.27 44.31 -21.18
CA ALA A 570 69.22 45.38 -21.47
C ALA A 570 70.59 44.85 -21.89
N ARG A 571 71.08 43.77 -21.25
CA ARG A 571 72.32 43.08 -21.65
C ARG A 571 72.18 42.40 -23.00
N ALA A 572 71.05 41.76 -23.29
CA ALA A 572 70.80 41.16 -24.60
C ALA A 572 70.75 42.20 -25.72
N ARG A 573 70.15 43.38 -25.47
CA ARG A 573 70.15 44.51 -26.40
C ARG A 573 71.57 45.05 -26.63
N ARG A 574 72.35 45.21 -25.57
CA ARG A 574 73.77 45.58 -25.65
C ARG A 574 74.57 44.58 -26.49
N ASP A 575 74.38 43.28 -26.24
CA ASP A 575 75.11 42.23 -26.95
C ASP A 575 74.69 42.14 -28.43
N ALA A 576 73.42 42.40 -28.75
CA ALA A 576 72.93 42.51 -30.12
C ALA A 576 73.53 43.73 -30.85
N GLU A 577 73.53 44.90 -30.21
CA GLU A 577 74.12 46.13 -30.76
C GLU A 577 75.64 46.02 -30.93
N TRP A 578 76.31 45.29 -30.04
CA TRP A 578 77.72 44.92 -30.21
C TRP A 578 77.91 44.04 -31.46
N GLY A 579 77.09 42.99 -31.62
CA GLY A 579 77.16 42.11 -32.77
C GLY A 579 76.82 42.80 -34.09
N ASP A 580 75.95 43.82 -34.10
CA ASP A 580 75.69 44.68 -35.24
C ASP A 580 76.91 45.58 -35.57
N LEU A 581 77.54 46.17 -34.55
CA LEU A 581 78.73 47.01 -34.69
C LEU A 581 79.94 46.20 -35.19
N GLU A 582 80.15 45.00 -34.66
CA GLU A 582 81.21 44.08 -35.09
C GLU A 582 81.03 43.68 -36.55
N ARG A 583 79.81 43.34 -36.97
CA ARG A 583 79.51 43.01 -38.38
C ARG A 583 79.73 44.20 -39.30
N ALA A 584 79.32 45.41 -38.91
CA ALA A 584 79.54 46.61 -39.71
C ALA A 584 81.02 46.98 -39.83
N TRP A 585 81.80 46.78 -38.75
CA TRP A 585 83.25 46.97 -38.75
C TRP A 585 83.95 45.97 -39.68
N GLN A 586 83.59 44.69 -39.60
CA GLN A 586 84.12 43.64 -40.50
C GLN A 586 83.72 43.88 -41.97
N ALA A 587 82.56 44.47 -42.24
CA ALA A 587 82.08 44.80 -43.58
C ALA A 587 82.60 46.15 -44.13
N ALA A 588 83.45 46.87 -43.39
CA ALA A 588 83.97 48.20 -43.73
C ALA A 588 82.88 49.25 -44.06
N ALA A 589 81.69 49.12 -43.45
CA ALA A 589 80.58 50.03 -43.66
C ALA A 589 80.76 51.31 -42.81
N ALA A 590 80.88 52.46 -43.46
CA ALA A 590 81.20 53.75 -42.82
C ALA A 590 80.06 54.36 -41.96
N SER A 591 78.91 53.69 -41.83
CA SER A 591 77.70 54.25 -41.21
C SER A 591 77.38 53.73 -39.80
N ALA A 592 78.22 52.88 -39.21
CA ALA A 592 77.92 52.33 -37.90
C ALA A 592 78.27 53.31 -36.77
N SER A 593 77.26 54.07 -36.33
CA SER A 593 77.38 54.95 -35.16
C SER A 593 77.50 54.10 -33.90
N SER A 594 78.65 54.18 -33.22
CA SER A 594 78.90 53.53 -31.92
C SER A 594 78.04 54.09 -30.78
N GLN A 595 77.30 55.18 -31.02
CA GLN A 595 76.50 55.86 -30.01
C GLN A 595 75.37 54.97 -29.46
N ALA A 596 74.75 54.12 -30.29
CA ALA A 596 73.71 53.20 -29.84
C ALA A 596 74.28 52.19 -28.83
N TYR A 597 75.37 51.50 -29.20
CA TYR A 597 76.06 50.55 -28.31
C TYR A 597 76.53 51.21 -27.00
N VAL A 598 77.11 52.41 -27.07
CA VAL A 598 77.54 53.13 -25.85
C VAL A 598 76.34 53.48 -24.96
N ALA A 599 75.19 53.79 -25.54
CA ALA A 599 73.97 54.04 -24.79
C ALA A 599 73.41 52.75 -24.15
N SER A 600 73.42 51.61 -24.85
CA SER A 600 72.95 50.33 -24.28
C SER A 600 73.88 49.79 -23.19
N VAL A 601 75.20 50.01 -23.28
CA VAL A 601 76.14 49.70 -22.18
C VAL A 601 75.78 50.51 -20.93
N ARG A 602 75.63 51.84 -21.07
CA ARG A 602 75.29 52.73 -19.95
C ARG A 602 73.95 52.37 -19.32
N GLU A 603 72.96 51.98 -20.12
CA GLU A 603 71.66 51.57 -19.61
C GLU A 603 71.71 50.21 -18.92
N ALA A 604 72.44 49.23 -19.45
CA ALA A 604 72.61 47.94 -18.80
C ALA A 604 73.34 48.05 -17.44
N ASP A 605 74.34 48.93 -17.35
CA ASP A 605 75.06 49.21 -16.10
C ASP A 605 74.18 49.99 -15.11
N ARG A 606 73.46 51.03 -15.57
CA ARG A 606 72.49 51.79 -14.74
C ARG A 606 71.45 50.85 -14.11
N LEU A 607 70.88 49.95 -14.91
CA LEU A 607 69.88 48.98 -14.45
C LEU A 607 70.48 47.93 -13.49
N ALA A 608 71.72 47.47 -13.73
CA ALA A 608 72.39 46.54 -12.83
C ALA A 608 72.72 47.18 -11.46
N ASP A 609 73.16 48.43 -11.45
CA ASP A 609 73.46 49.17 -10.22
C ASP A 609 72.18 49.50 -9.44
N LEU A 610 71.11 49.89 -10.13
CA LEU A 610 69.77 50.08 -9.54
C LEU A 610 69.23 48.78 -8.91
N LEU A 611 69.37 47.65 -9.61
CA LEU A 611 68.97 46.34 -9.08
C LEU A 611 69.79 45.97 -7.82
N HIS A 612 71.08 46.31 -7.76
CA HIS A 612 71.92 46.01 -6.60
C HIS A 612 71.59 46.90 -5.41
N ALA A 613 71.39 48.20 -5.64
CA ALA A 613 71.04 49.18 -4.60
C ALA A 613 69.67 48.89 -3.96
N ASP A 614 68.73 48.32 -4.72
CA ASP A 614 67.36 48.04 -4.29
C ASP A 614 66.95 46.56 -4.41
N ALA A 615 67.91 45.65 -4.22
CA ALA A 615 67.73 44.21 -4.38
C ALA A 615 66.55 43.64 -3.55
N GLN A 616 66.34 44.16 -2.33
CA GLN A 616 65.22 43.75 -1.48
C GLN A 616 63.86 44.15 -2.06
N ARG A 617 63.73 45.38 -2.60
CA ARG A 617 62.48 45.82 -3.24
C ARG A 617 62.21 45.07 -4.55
N ALA A 618 63.25 44.80 -5.33
CA ALA A 618 63.16 44.00 -6.55
C ALA A 618 62.66 42.58 -6.25
N ALA A 619 63.20 41.93 -5.21
CA ALA A 619 62.76 40.61 -4.78
C ALA A 619 61.30 40.59 -4.29
N LEU A 620 60.90 41.56 -3.46
CA LEU A 620 59.51 41.67 -2.98
C LEU A 620 58.52 41.96 -4.12
N SER A 621 58.91 42.77 -5.10
CA SER A 621 58.10 43.06 -6.30
C SER A 621 57.90 41.83 -7.19
N GLU A 622 58.95 41.02 -7.40
CA GLU A 622 58.84 39.74 -8.09
C GLU A 622 57.95 38.75 -7.31
N GLU A 623 58.15 38.61 -6.00
CA GLU A 623 57.33 37.73 -5.15
C GLU A 623 55.84 38.10 -5.21
N LEU A 624 55.52 39.39 -5.06
CA LEU A 624 54.14 39.89 -5.16
C LEU A 624 53.57 39.68 -6.57
N SER A 625 54.38 39.84 -7.62
CA SER A 625 53.95 39.63 -9.00
C SER A 625 53.59 38.17 -9.27
N VAL A 626 54.43 37.22 -8.82
CA VAL A 626 54.14 35.78 -8.90
C VAL A 626 52.87 35.46 -8.11
N ARG A 627 52.76 35.96 -6.87
CA ARG A 627 51.59 35.69 -6.02
C ARG A 627 50.29 36.25 -6.60
N ILE A 628 50.34 37.44 -7.22
CA ILE A 628 49.19 38.00 -7.94
C ILE A 628 48.80 37.12 -9.13
N ALA A 629 49.77 36.58 -9.88
CA ALA A 629 49.49 35.68 -11.01
C ALA A 629 48.85 34.36 -10.54
N ASP A 630 49.35 33.79 -9.44
CA ASP A 630 48.79 32.57 -8.84
C ASP A 630 47.36 32.80 -8.34
N MET A 631 47.12 33.92 -7.65
CA MET A 631 45.79 34.29 -7.16
C MET A 631 44.82 34.62 -8.29
N ALA A 632 45.27 35.26 -9.37
CA ALA A 632 44.45 35.49 -10.56
C ALA A 632 44.03 34.15 -11.20
N SER A 633 44.98 33.22 -11.33
CA SER A 633 44.71 31.86 -11.85
C SER A 633 43.80 31.06 -10.91
N ALA A 634 43.88 31.28 -9.59
CA ALA A 634 42.94 30.69 -8.63
C ALA A 634 41.52 31.27 -8.78
N LEU A 635 41.41 32.59 -8.96
CA LEU A 635 40.13 33.26 -9.18
C LEU A 635 39.45 32.78 -10.46
N GLU A 636 40.19 32.63 -11.57
CA GLU A 636 39.65 32.10 -12.82
C GLU A 636 39.11 30.67 -12.65
N ARG A 637 39.81 29.83 -11.87
CA ARG A 637 39.35 28.47 -11.55
C ARG A 637 38.07 28.48 -10.73
N GLU A 638 37.99 29.30 -9.69
CA GLU A 638 36.77 29.41 -8.86
C GLU A 638 35.59 30.01 -9.63
N ASP A 639 35.83 31.00 -10.49
CA ASP A 639 34.79 31.55 -11.36
C ASP A 639 34.27 30.50 -12.36
N ALA A 640 35.15 29.64 -12.89
CA ALA A 640 34.75 28.51 -13.72
C ALA A 640 33.94 27.46 -12.95
N VAL A 641 34.30 27.19 -11.68
CA VAL A 641 33.51 26.31 -10.79
C VAL A 641 32.11 26.90 -10.57
N ARG A 642 32.00 28.18 -10.21
CA ARG A 642 30.71 28.85 -10.04
C ARG A 642 29.84 28.73 -11.29
N ALA A 643 30.38 29.09 -12.46
CA ALA A 643 29.67 29.01 -13.73
C ALA A 643 29.20 27.58 -14.06
N ALA A 644 30.04 26.57 -13.77
CA ALA A 644 29.65 25.17 -13.94
C ALA A 644 28.49 24.76 -13.02
N ARG A 645 28.46 25.25 -11.77
CA ARG A 645 27.35 24.99 -10.82
C ARG A 645 26.06 25.70 -11.20
N GLU A 646 26.14 26.93 -11.70
CA GLU A 646 24.97 27.64 -12.27
C GLU A 646 24.40 26.93 -13.50
N ALA A 647 25.26 26.43 -14.39
CA ALA A 647 24.84 25.62 -15.52
C ALA A 647 24.18 24.30 -15.06
N GLN A 648 24.73 23.65 -14.03
CA GLN A 648 24.14 22.46 -13.41
C GLN A 648 22.76 22.76 -12.81
N ARG A 649 22.61 23.91 -12.13
CA ARG A 649 21.33 24.39 -11.60
C ARG A 649 20.28 24.54 -12.69
N THR A 650 20.67 25.14 -13.82
CA THR A 650 19.78 25.35 -14.98
C THR A 650 19.33 24.04 -15.61
N ARG A 651 20.25 23.06 -15.75
CA ARG A 651 19.90 21.71 -16.23
C ARG A 651 18.92 21.02 -15.28
N ARG A 652 19.20 21.06 -13.97
CA ARG A 652 18.33 20.46 -12.95
C ARG A 652 16.93 21.11 -12.93
N LEU A 653 16.82 22.40 -13.22
CA LEU A 653 15.55 23.10 -13.39
C LEU A 653 14.78 22.60 -14.62
N ALA A 654 15.45 22.34 -15.73
CA ALA A 654 14.82 21.74 -16.90
C ALA A 654 14.31 20.32 -16.60
N ASP A 655 15.14 19.49 -15.96
CA ASP A 655 14.77 18.13 -15.56
C ASP A 655 13.56 18.13 -14.60
N TRP A 656 13.59 19.04 -13.62
CA TRP A 656 12.48 19.21 -12.68
C TRP A 656 11.20 19.67 -13.38
N ASN A 657 11.27 20.67 -14.27
CA ASN A 657 10.10 21.15 -15.02
C ASN A 657 9.47 20.05 -15.87
N ALA A 658 10.28 19.14 -16.43
CA ALA A 658 9.78 17.98 -17.14
C ALA A 658 9.07 16.99 -16.20
N ALA A 659 9.64 16.70 -15.02
CA ALA A 659 9.03 15.83 -14.01
C ALA A 659 7.76 16.44 -13.38
N ALA A 660 7.71 17.77 -13.26
CA ALA A 660 6.61 18.54 -12.68
C ALA A 660 5.52 18.91 -13.69
N ALA A 661 5.74 18.71 -15.00
CA ALA A 661 4.75 19.02 -16.04
C ALA A 661 3.34 18.44 -15.75
N PRO A 662 3.20 17.21 -15.22
CA PRO A 662 1.89 16.66 -14.88
C PRO A 662 1.14 17.40 -13.77
N LEU A 663 1.84 18.18 -12.91
CA LEU A 663 1.23 18.96 -11.82
C LEU A 663 0.37 20.12 -12.34
N ARG A 664 0.46 20.46 -13.64
CA ARG A 664 -0.24 21.60 -14.28
C ARG A 664 0.02 22.96 -13.60
N ALA A 665 1.13 23.08 -12.88
CA ALA A 665 1.60 24.30 -12.25
C ALA A 665 2.96 24.70 -12.89
N PRO A 666 2.96 25.55 -13.92
CA PRO A 666 4.19 25.94 -14.60
C PRO A 666 5.13 26.68 -13.64
N GLY A 667 6.40 26.27 -13.59
CA GLY A 667 7.42 26.93 -12.76
C GLY A 667 7.32 26.66 -11.26
N VAL A 668 6.51 25.67 -10.83
CA VAL A 668 6.47 25.27 -9.42
C VAL A 668 7.86 24.76 -9.01
N MET A 669 8.39 25.21 -7.87
CA MET A 669 9.65 24.68 -7.33
C MET A 669 9.41 23.39 -6.52
N PRO A 670 10.40 22.51 -6.32
CA PRO A 670 10.21 21.26 -5.58
C PRO A 670 9.62 21.44 -4.18
N GLU A 671 9.96 22.52 -3.48
CA GLU A 671 9.40 22.85 -2.17
C GLU A 671 7.90 23.12 -2.21
N ALA A 672 7.43 23.89 -3.21
CA ALA A 672 6.02 24.15 -3.43
C ALA A 672 5.28 22.90 -3.96
N ALA A 673 5.92 22.07 -4.79
CA ALA A 673 5.35 20.79 -5.22
C ALA A 673 5.16 19.80 -4.07
N ARG A 674 6.03 19.84 -3.05
CA ARG A 674 5.88 19.01 -1.86
C ARG A 674 4.60 19.37 -1.10
N ALA A 675 4.37 20.66 -0.87
CA ALA A 675 3.14 21.15 -0.25
C ALA A 675 1.91 20.79 -1.08
N TRP A 676 1.99 20.93 -2.41
CA TRP A 676 0.93 20.56 -3.34
C TRP A 676 0.55 19.06 -3.23
N LEU A 677 1.54 18.17 -3.14
CA LEU A 677 1.30 16.72 -3.00
C LEU A 677 0.60 16.36 -1.68
N GLU A 678 0.95 17.06 -0.61
CA GLU A 678 0.30 16.88 0.70
C GLU A 678 -1.14 17.38 0.68
N GLU A 679 -1.39 18.53 0.06
CA GLU A 679 -2.73 19.07 -0.11
C GLU A 679 -3.60 18.15 -0.99
N ARG A 680 -3.06 17.63 -2.10
CA ARG A 680 -3.72 16.60 -2.93
C ARG A 680 -4.10 15.38 -2.09
N THR A 681 -3.19 14.88 -1.28
CA THR A 681 -3.42 13.69 -0.45
C THR A 681 -4.56 13.92 0.54
N ARG A 682 -4.54 15.06 1.26
CA ARG A 682 -5.62 15.44 2.19
C ARG A 682 -6.97 15.60 1.49
N LEU A 683 -6.98 16.17 0.29
CA LEU A 683 -8.20 16.36 -0.49
C LEU A 683 -8.78 15.01 -0.92
N LEU A 684 -7.94 14.09 -1.41
CA LEU A 684 -8.37 12.75 -1.79
C LEU A 684 -8.86 11.93 -0.58
N GLU A 685 -8.21 12.05 0.58
CA GLU A 685 -8.69 11.43 1.83
C GLU A 685 -10.05 11.97 2.27
N ARG A 686 -10.27 13.29 2.14
CA ARG A 686 -11.57 13.93 2.40
C ARG A 686 -12.63 13.47 1.39
N ALA A 687 -12.27 13.33 0.11
CA ALA A 687 -13.17 12.82 -0.92
C ALA A 687 -13.58 11.36 -0.64
N ASP A 688 -12.65 10.52 -0.23
CA ASP A 688 -12.94 9.14 0.17
C ASP A 688 -13.73 9.07 1.48
N ALA A 689 -13.53 10.00 2.41
CA ALA A 689 -14.38 10.13 3.60
C ALA A 689 -15.81 10.57 3.25
N ALA A 690 -15.97 11.54 2.34
CA ALA A 690 -17.28 12.01 1.88
C ALA A 690 -18.05 10.95 1.08
N ARG A 691 -17.35 10.09 0.31
CA ARG A 691 -17.97 8.92 -0.35
C ARG A 691 -18.46 7.85 0.62
N ARG A 692 -17.88 7.79 1.83
CA ARG A 692 -18.25 6.84 2.90
C ARG A 692 -19.47 7.28 3.72
N GLN A 693 -19.76 8.59 3.77
CA GLN A 693 -20.92 9.19 4.43
C GLN A 693 -22.12 9.24 3.47
#